data_AF-A0A932Y7P8-F1
#
_entry.id   AF-A0A932Y7P8-F1
#
_cell.length_a   1.000
_cell.length_b   1.000
_cell.length_c   1.000
_cell.angle_alpha   90.00
_cell.angle_beta   90.00
_cell.angle_gamma   90.00
#
_symmetry.space_group_name_H-M   'P 1'
#
loop_
_entity.id
_entity.type
_entity.pdbx_description
1 polymer ?
#
loop_
_entity_poly.entity_id
_entity_poly.type
_entity_poly.pdbx_seq_one_letter_code
_entity_poly.pdbx_strand_id
1 'polypeptide(L)'
;MKVIISLVMIVSLLGGGLPVAADSGTAVFANVKIRAGEQARLALYASGSERLYDEVYRVQIARENLEILRTESWVEFAEEDGVVRAAVVPADPWFTSDATVINKQWYLPRMQVPQAWEKTLGGPIVVAIVDTGIDARHQDLNDGRVIQGFSSYCEFSINESESGCVTRIKGEIAAGINSDDNGHGTIVAGLIGAISNNNLGITGINWNVKLMPIKALDASGTGFASDVAAGMRWATDNGARIINLSLGGPGLSGVEVLQEAVSYAFARGVLVIAAAGNDAAATGGNLNENPVVPVCADGGQNMIIGVAALDERDQKAAFSNYGSNCIDIAAPGTSTPFTINGQQKKGILSTYFEPAQPDKQNLYAYVSGTSVAAPLVTGIATLVLSSFPDLDVRAIRERIIASVDNIDTANSTACGEASCTGHIGGRINALKALDPNRGPFFASGTLLRDASGKYYLFEKGVRRLITDFVLAQRFPGLQAAAAETGSLDAIPLGEPVPPIDGTLLKDPASPLVYLVEGGERHPISYLAFVSRSLRFPDVITLSGVELGTYQLGADAAVIDGVLMKTADSPAVFIYQQGGRQLLSYFVFIQRGLRDRPIAVIPFDQLSAISVAAQGFLYPPVDGTLLRGDADPTVYIIQNGVRQAMNLPAFQNRGYSFQSVNVLPQSEVSTYQIGTPIVE
;
A
#
# COMPACT_ATOMS: atom_id res chain seq x y z
N MET A 1 45.13 2.71 33.44
CA MET A 1 46.11 1.63 33.17
C MET A 1 45.77 1.08 31.79
N LYS A 2 46.05 1.80 30.69
CA LYS A 2 47.28 1.94 29.89
C LYS A 2 47.91 0.59 29.44
N VAL A 3 47.93 0.43 28.09
CA VAL A 3 48.86 -0.35 27.22
C VAL A 3 48.57 -1.88 27.16
N ILE A 4 48.59 -2.65 26.05
CA ILE A 4 49.50 -2.84 24.87
C ILE A 4 48.72 -3.66 23.79
N ILE A 5 48.53 -3.19 22.55
CA ILE A 5 49.31 -3.34 21.28
C ILE A 5 49.11 -4.68 20.53
N SER A 6 48.77 -4.48 19.25
CA SER A 6 48.89 -5.30 18.04
C SER A 6 49.78 -6.56 18.07
N LEU A 7 49.33 -7.58 17.34
CA LEU A 7 50.25 -8.45 16.60
C LEU A 7 49.68 -8.79 15.22
N VAL A 8 50.18 -8.09 14.21
CA VAL A 8 50.29 -8.56 12.83
C VAL A 8 51.51 -9.49 12.81
N MET A 9 51.37 -10.72 12.30
CA MET A 9 52.53 -11.52 11.91
C MET A 9 52.39 -11.99 10.47
N ILE A 10 53.33 -11.50 9.67
CA ILE A 10 53.72 -11.95 8.34
C ILE A 10 54.46 -13.29 8.50
N VAL A 11 54.11 -14.31 7.70
CA VAL A 11 55.06 -15.33 7.25
C VAL A 11 54.87 -15.54 5.76
N SER A 12 55.95 -15.34 5.01
CA SER A 12 56.05 -15.54 3.58
C SER A 12 56.88 -16.80 3.27
N LEU A 13 56.37 -17.59 2.31
CA LEU A 13 57.06 -18.42 1.30
C LEU A 13 57.90 -19.65 1.71
N LEU A 14 57.42 -20.83 1.25
CA LEU A 14 58.06 -21.86 0.42
C LEU A 14 56.97 -22.94 0.17
N GLY A 15 56.25 -22.97 -0.95
CA GLY A 15 56.66 -23.62 -2.21
C GLY A 15 55.76 -24.84 -2.50
N GLY A 16 54.94 -24.80 -3.56
CA GLY A 16 54.13 -25.93 -4.06
C GLY A 16 52.68 -25.55 -4.35
N GLY A 17 52.37 -25.25 -5.61
CA GLY A 17 51.11 -24.63 -6.03
C GLY A 17 49.89 -25.54 -6.07
N LEU A 18 48.76 -24.97 -5.68
CA LEU A 18 47.40 -25.22 -6.17
C LEU A 18 46.65 -23.86 -6.11
N PRO A 19 45.69 -23.58 -7.01
CA PRO A 19 45.11 -22.25 -7.14
C PRO A 19 44.23 -21.94 -5.91
N VAL A 20 44.61 -20.92 -5.15
CA VAL A 20 43.73 -20.29 -4.17
C VAL A 20 42.77 -19.38 -4.94
N ALA A 21 41.50 -19.73 -4.94
CA ALA A 21 40.42 -18.87 -5.38
C ALA A 21 39.98 -17.96 -4.22
N ALA A 22 39.94 -16.66 -4.52
CA ALA A 22 39.05 -15.61 -4.03
C ALA A 22 38.86 -15.33 -2.52
N ASP A 23 38.94 -14.03 -2.21
CA ASP A 23 38.62 -13.39 -0.94
C ASP A 23 37.08 -13.25 -0.74
N SER A 24 36.70 -13.30 0.54
CA SER A 24 35.45 -12.86 1.20
C SER A 24 34.10 -13.54 0.94
N GLY A 25 34.03 -14.87 1.03
CA GLY A 25 32.79 -15.52 1.50
C GLY A 25 32.68 -15.37 3.02
N THR A 26 31.62 -14.74 3.55
CA THR A 26 31.41 -14.58 5.01
C THR A 26 31.60 -15.91 5.74
N ALA A 27 32.61 -15.99 6.61
CA ALA A 27 32.87 -17.15 7.44
C ALA A 27 31.76 -17.29 8.49
N VAL A 28 31.23 -18.51 8.64
CA VAL A 28 30.17 -18.85 9.60
C VAL A 28 30.65 -19.98 10.51
N PHE A 29 30.01 -20.12 11.66
CA PHE A 29 30.12 -21.34 12.46
C PHE A 29 29.08 -22.35 11.94
N ALA A 30 29.47 -23.61 11.82
CA ALA A 30 28.59 -24.69 11.37
C ALA A 30 28.78 -25.95 12.22
N ASN A 31 27.70 -26.69 12.42
CA ASN A 31 27.73 -28.03 12.99
C ASN A 31 27.70 -29.06 11.85
N VAL A 32 28.73 -29.89 11.77
CA VAL A 32 28.90 -30.89 10.71
C VAL A 32 29.10 -32.26 11.35
N LYS A 33 28.20 -33.21 11.06
CA LYS A 33 28.38 -34.61 11.41
C LYS A 33 28.95 -35.38 10.22
N ILE A 34 30.07 -36.06 10.44
CA ILE A 34 30.78 -36.81 9.41
C ILE A 34 30.78 -38.31 9.72
N ARG A 35 30.97 -39.13 8.69
CA ARG A 35 31.23 -40.57 8.89
C ARG A 35 32.60 -40.79 9.52
N ALA A 36 32.74 -41.88 10.27
CA ALA A 36 33.97 -42.22 10.96
C ALA A 36 35.17 -42.28 9.98
N GLY A 37 36.27 -41.59 10.32
CA GLY A 37 37.50 -41.56 9.53
C GLY A 37 37.62 -40.41 8.52
N GLU A 38 36.59 -39.58 8.35
CA GLU A 38 36.57 -38.52 7.31
C GLU A 38 37.08 -37.16 7.81
N GLN A 39 37.73 -37.12 8.98
CA GLN A 39 38.18 -35.90 9.66
C GLN A 39 39.19 -35.10 8.82
N ALA A 40 40.11 -35.79 8.16
CA ALA A 40 41.08 -35.17 7.27
C ALA A 40 40.42 -34.51 6.05
N ARG A 41 39.25 -35.02 5.63
CA ARG A 41 38.48 -34.47 4.52
C ARG A 41 37.71 -33.23 4.95
N LEU A 42 37.14 -33.22 6.16
CA LEU A 42 36.52 -32.02 6.76
C LEU A 42 37.49 -30.83 6.86
N ALA A 43 38.76 -31.11 7.20
CA ALA A 43 39.81 -30.09 7.29
C ALA A 43 40.14 -29.38 5.97
N LEU A 44 39.71 -29.91 4.81
CA LEU A 44 39.89 -29.24 3.51
C LEU A 44 38.89 -28.11 3.28
N TYR A 45 37.75 -28.13 3.98
CA TYR A 45 36.64 -27.19 3.78
C TYR A 45 36.57 -26.13 4.87
N ALA A 46 37.11 -26.41 6.06
CA ALA A 46 37.03 -25.54 7.23
C ALA A 46 38.39 -24.94 7.60
N SER A 47 38.36 -23.67 8.03
CA SER A 47 39.52 -22.95 8.57
C SER A 47 39.90 -23.36 10.00
N GLY A 48 38.97 -24.06 10.69
CA GLY A 48 39.18 -24.67 12.00
C GLY A 48 38.02 -25.60 12.34
N SER A 49 38.30 -26.66 13.11
CA SER A 49 37.30 -27.64 13.53
C SER A 49 37.52 -28.08 14.97
N GLU A 50 36.43 -28.19 15.73
CA GLU A 50 36.38 -28.72 17.09
C GLU A 50 35.36 -29.86 17.15
N ARG A 51 35.77 -31.02 17.66
CA ARG A 51 34.83 -32.13 17.87
C ARG A 51 33.94 -31.84 19.06
N LEU A 52 32.62 -31.84 18.87
CA LEU A 52 31.63 -31.69 19.94
C LEU A 52 31.34 -33.05 20.60
N TYR A 53 30.83 -34.02 19.83
CA TYR A 53 30.49 -35.40 20.25
C TYR A 53 30.19 -36.26 19.00
N ASP A 54 30.28 -37.59 19.05
CA ASP A 54 29.81 -38.52 18.00
C ASP A 54 30.08 -38.13 16.53
N GLU A 55 31.34 -37.80 16.21
CA GLU A 55 31.77 -37.30 14.89
C GLU A 55 31.00 -36.04 14.39
N VAL A 56 30.37 -35.31 15.30
CA VAL A 56 29.86 -33.95 15.13
C VAL A 56 30.98 -32.97 15.47
N TYR A 57 31.21 -32.04 14.55
CA TYR A 57 32.23 -31.00 14.64
C TYR A 57 31.58 -29.64 14.52
N ARG A 58 31.99 -28.71 15.38
CA ARG A 58 31.81 -27.29 15.16
C ARG A 58 32.97 -26.81 14.29
N VAL A 59 32.66 -26.17 13.16
CA VAL A 59 33.66 -25.71 12.21
C VAL A 59 33.48 -24.24 11.88
N GLN A 60 34.60 -23.54 11.65
CA GLN A 60 34.58 -22.22 11.03
C GLN A 60 34.81 -22.38 9.52
N ILE A 61 33.79 -22.08 8.73
CA ILE A 61 33.72 -22.46 7.31
C ILE A 61 33.15 -21.31 6.48
N ALA A 62 33.60 -21.17 5.23
CA ALA A 62 32.95 -20.26 4.28
C ALA A 62 31.56 -20.81 3.93
N ARG A 63 30.54 -19.95 3.84
CA ARG A 63 29.15 -20.37 3.57
C ARG A 63 29.01 -21.23 2.30
N GLU A 64 29.79 -20.95 1.26
CA GLU A 64 29.82 -21.76 0.03
C GLU A 64 30.30 -23.20 0.28
N ASN A 65 31.33 -23.37 1.12
CA ASN A 65 31.82 -24.69 1.50
C ASN A 65 30.82 -25.45 2.37
N LEU A 66 30.00 -24.74 3.17
CA LEU A 66 28.91 -25.36 3.93
C LEU A 66 27.86 -25.98 3.00
N GLU A 67 27.49 -25.30 1.92
CA GLU A 67 26.55 -25.85 0.91
C GLU A 67 27.14 -27.07 0.19
N ILE A 68 28.45 -27.08 -0.09
CA ILE A 68 29.12 -28.25 -0.65
C ILE A 68 29.02 -29.44 0.31
N LEU A 69 29.37 -29.24 1.59
CA LEU A 69 29.31 -30.31 2.60
C LEU A 69 27.92 -30.93 2.75
N ARG A 70 26.83 -30.16 2.56
CA ARG A 70 25.46 -30.70 2.60
C ARG A 70 25.16 -31.75 1.52
N THR A 71 25.93 -31.75 0.43
CA THR A 71 25.73 -32.67 -0.70
C THR A 71 26.67 -33.88 -0.68
N GLU A 72 27.65 -33.88 0.22
CA GLU A 72 28.69 -34.88 0.28
C GLU A 72 28.22 -36.18 0.96
N SER A 73 28.47 -37.33 0.32
CA SER A 73 27.98 -38.63 0.80
C SER A 73 28.59 -39.12 2.13
N TRP A 74 29.68 -38.49 2.58
CA TRP A 74 30.39 -38.77 3.84
C TRP A 74 30.00 -37.82 4.97
N VAL A 75 29.15 -36.84 4.70
CA VAL A 75 28.56 -35.91 5.67
C VAL A 75 27.14 -36.39 5.96
N GLU A 76 26.83 -36.64 7.23
CA GLU A 76 25.48 -37.03 7.66
C GLU A 76 24.57 -35.80 7.77
N PHE A 77 25.10 -34.68 8.29
CA PHE A 77 24.47 -33.37 8.20
C PHE A 77 25.51 -32.25 8.26
N ALA A 78 25.17 -31.09 7.69
CA ALA A 78 25.92 -29.85 7.82
C ALA A 78 24.95 -28.66 7.89
N GLU A 79 24.93 -27.98 9.03
CA GLU A 79 24.03 -26.86 9.30
C GLU A 79 24.78 -25.69 9.94
N GLU A 80 24.27 -24.46 9.78
CA GLU A 80 24.84 -23.28 10.44
C GLU A 80 24.63 -23.41 11.96
N ASP A 81 25.64 -23.07 12.76
CA ASP A 81 25.57 -23.18 14.23
C ASP A 81 24.74 -22.02 14.80
N GLY A 82 23.54 -22.35 15.27
CA GLY A 82 22.58 -21.38 15.78
C GLY A 82 23.00 -20.81 17.14
N VAL A 83 22.98 -19.48 17.29
CA VAL A 83 23.16 -18.84 18.60
C VAL A 83 21.89 -19.04 19.45
N VAL A 84 21.99 -19.84 20.51
CA VAL A 84 20.94 -19.97 21.54
C VAL A 84 21.14 -18.95 22.66
N ARG A 85 20.05 -18.35 23.15
CA ARG A 85 20.03 -17.40 24.29
C ARG A 85 19.06 -17.89 25.36
N ALA A 86 19.25 -17.46 26.61
CA ALA A 86 18.26 -17.69 27.66
C ALA A 86 16.94 -17.00 27.28
N ALA A 87 15.83 -17.74 27.31
CA ALA A 87 14.50 -17.17 27.05
C ALA A 87 14.16 -16.13 28.12
N VAL A 88 13.96 -14.87 27.71
CA VAL A 88 13.52 -13.80 28.61
C VAL A 88 12.00 -13.84 28.66
N VAL A 89 11.45 -14.41 29.74
CA VAL A 89 10.01 -14.35 30.04
C VAL A 89 9.83 -13.31 31.13
N PRO A 90 9.18 -12.15 30.86
CA PRO A 90 8.87 -11.18 31.90
C PRO A 90 8.10 -11.85 33.06
N ALA A 91 8.44 -11.48 34.29
CA ALA A 91 7.82 -12.02 35.50
C ALA A 91 6.46 -11.35 35.83
N ASP A 92 5.89 -10.57 34.92
CA ASP A 92 4.65 -9.83 35.12
C ASP A 92 3.45 -10.79 35.20
N PRO A 93 2.56 -10.65 36.20
CA PRO A 93 1.56 -11.65 36.55
C PRO A 93 0.53 -11.93 35.45
N TRP A 94 0.33 -10.97 34.53
CA TRP A 94 -0.62 -11.10 33.42
C TRP A 94 0.04 -11.40 32.08
N PHE A 95 1.37 -11.51 32.03
CA PHE A 95 2.09 -12.11 30.92
C PHE A 95 2.42 -13.57 31.25
N THR A 96 1.47 -14.45 30.98
CA THR A 96 1.58 -15.87 31.36
C THR A 96 0.95 -16.80 30.33
N SER A 97 1.49 -18.02 30.22
CA SER A 97 0.91 -19.12 29.44
C SER A 97 -0.13 -19.92 30.24
N ASP A 98 -0.30 -19.64 31.54
CA ASP A 98 -1.29 -20.31 32.37
C ASP A 98 -2.70 -19.98 31.88
N ALA A 99 -3.38 -21.01 31.36
CA ALA A 99 -4.74 -20.87 30.84
C ALA A 99 -5.77 -20.49 31.91
N THR A 100 -5.45 -20.67 33.20
CA THR A 100 -6.32 -20.31 34.33
C THR A 100 -6.25 -18.81 34.66
N VAL A 101 -5.18 -18.12 34.24
CA VAL A 101 -5.06 -16.67 34.43
C VAL A 101 -5.94 -15.96 33.41
N ILE A 102 -7.03 -15.42 33.93
CA ILE A 102 -8.07 -14.80 33.10
C ILE A 102 -7.59 -13.46 32.51
N ASN A 103 -6.71 -12.74 33.20
CA ASN A 103 -6.15 -11.45 32.77
C ASN A 103 -4.95 -11.56 31.80
N LYS A 104 -4.78 -12.68 31.10
CA LYS A 104 -3.60 -12.89 30.25
C LYS A 104 -3.49 -11.93 29.04
N GLN A 105 -2.28 -11.45 28.76
CA GLN A 105 -1.93 -10.69 27.55
C GLN A 105 -1.75 -11.61 26.33
N TRP A 106 -2.85 -12.27 25.91
CA TRP A 106 -2.86 -13.27 24.82
C TRP A 106 -2.31 -12.76 23.49
N TYR A 107 -2.38 -11.45 23.25
CA TYR A 107 -2.02 -10.80 21.99
C TYR A 107 -0.50 -10.74 21.77
N LEU A 108 0.32 -10.69 22.83
CA LEU A 108 1.78 -10.60 22.70
C LEU A 108 2.39 -11.86 22.05
N PRO A 109 2.07 -13.10 22.49
CA PRO A 109 2.48 -14.31 21.78
C PRO A 109 1.93 -14.40 20.34
N ARG A 110 0.71 -13.88 20.08
CA ARG A 110 0.10 -13.93 18.74
C ARG A 110 0.92 -13.14 17.71
N MET A 111 1.59 -12.07 18.14
CA MET A 111 2.48 -11.25 17.31
C MET A 111 3.96 -11.67 17.40
N GLN A 112 4.27 -12.80 18.04
CA GLN A 112 5.64 -13.29 18.25
C GLN A 112 6.56 -12.32 19.02
N VAL A 113 5.99 -11.50 19.91
CA VAL A 113 6.76 -10.55 20.74
C VAL A 113 7.73 -11.27 21.69
N PRO A 114 7.36 -12.37 22.37
CA PRO A 114 8.28 -13.06 23.29
C PRO A 114 9.54 -13.57 22.59
N GLN A 115 9.38 -14.12 21.38
CA GLN A 115 10.50 -14.57 20.56
C GLN A 115 11.33 -13.39 20.04
N ALA A 116 10.71 -12.23 19.80
CA ALA A 116 11.44 -11.01 19.46
C ALA A 116 12.31 -10.51 20.64
N TRP A 117 11.86 -10.68 21.88
CA TRP A 117 12.63 -10.32 23.08
C TRP A 117 13.91 -11.14 23.27
N GLU A 118 13.97 -12.35 22.72
CA GLU A 118 15.21 -13.13 22.66
C GLU A 118 16.27 -12.46 21.78
N LYS A 119 15.86 -11.57 20.85
CA LYS A 119 16.76 -10.79 20.00
C LYS A 119 17.05 -9.40 20.57
N THR A 120 16.03 -8.70 21.07
CA THR A 120 16.18 -7.36 21.66
C THR A 120 15.04 -7.06 22.63
N LEU A 121 15.35 -6.42 23.76
CA LEU A 121 14.33 -5.88 24.68
C LEU A 121 13.87 -4.47 24.28
N GLY A 122 14.46 -3.91 23.21
CA GLY A 122 14.27 -2.53 22.77
C GLY A 122 15.18 -1.55 23.51
N GLY A 123 15.45 -0.42 22.87
CA GLY A 123 16.22 0.70 23.39
C GLY A 123 15.35 1.91 23.73
N PRO A 124 15.97 3.03 24.17
CA PRO A 124 15.29 4.26 24.58
C PRO A 124 14.78 5.08 23.39
N ILE A 125 13.96 4.46 22.55
CA ILE A 125 13.29 5.12 21.42
C ILE A 125 12.21 6.04 21.98
N VAL A 126 12.21 7.31 21.55
CA VAL A 126 11.19 8.28 21.90
C VAL A 126 9.97 8.08 21.01
N VAL A 127 8.83 7.77 21.62
CA VAL A 127 7.53 7.62 20.98
C VAL A 127 6.61 8.73 21.46
N ALA A 128 6.16 9.56 20.53
CA ALA A 128 5.12 10.53 20.79
C ALA A 128 3.74 9.89 20.68
N ILE A 129 2.94 10.01 21.75
CA ILE A 129 1.55 9.56 21.80
C ILE A 129 0.70 10.82 21.68
N VAL A 130 0.19 11.09 20.47
CA VAL A 130 -0.72 12.22 20.20
C VAL A 130 -2.13 11.77 20.51
N ASP A 131 -2.62 12.15 21.70
CA ASP A 131 -3.84 11.60 22.29
C ASP A 131 -4.39 12.55 23.39
N THR A 132 -5.05 11.99 24.41
CA THR A 132 -5.70 12.67 25.54
C THR A 132 -4.75 12.99 26.70
N GLY A 133 -3.54 12.45 26.71
CA GLY A 133 -2.54 12.59 27.79
C GLY A 133 -2.06 11.23 28.29
N ILE A 134 -1.24 11.21 29.34
CA ILE A 134 -0.79 9.97 30.00
C ILE A 134 -0.82 10.15 31.52
N ASP A 135 -1.38 9.20 32.26
CA ASP A 135 -1.20 9.10 33.71
C ASP A 135 0.12 8.43 34.05
N ALA A 136 1.17 9.25 34.14
CA ALA A 136 2.51 8.82 34.50
C ALA A 136 2.66 8.30 35.95
N ARG A 137 1.62 8.43 36.79
CA ARG A 137 1.64 7.94 38.18
C ARG A 137 1.39 6.43 38.25
N HIS A 138 0.81 5.86 37.19
CA HIS A 138 0.49 4.44 37.11
C HIS A 138 1.74 3.56 37.36
N GLN A 139 1.60 2.50 38.15
CA GLN A 139 2.72 1.63 38.58
C GLN A 139 3.50 0.97 37.45
N ASP A 140 2.86 0.79 36.29
CA ASP A 140 3.48 0.28 35.07
C ASP A 140 3.96 1.40 34.12
N LEU A 141 3.98 2.67 34.54
CA LEU A 141 4.44 3.81 33.72
C LEU A 141 5.36 4.80 34.47
N ASN A 142 5.58 4.61 35.78
CA ASN A 142 6.16 5.61 36.67
C ASN A 142 7.68 5.50 36.91
N ASP A 143 8.42 4.74 36.09
CA ASP A 143 9.88 4.57 36.20
C ASP A 143 10.70 5.67 35.49
N GLY A 144 10.04 6.76 35.08
CA GLY A 144 10.64 7.82 34.26
C GLY A 144 10.69 7.49 32.76
N ARG A 145 9.91 6.51 32.28
CA ARG A 145 9.65 6.34 30.84
C ARG A 145 8.74 7.40 30.27
N VAL A 146 7.79 7.93 31.03
CA VAL A 146 6.98 9.08 30.61
C VAL A 146 7.81 10.35 30.77
N ILE A 147 8.33 10.84 29.65
CA ILE A 147 9.21 12.00 29.59
C ILE A 147 8.43 13.30 29.42
N GLN A 148 9.14 14.42 29.29
CA GLN A 148 8.54 15.70 28.95
C GLN A 148 7.74 15.59 27.65
N GLY A 149 6.57 16.22 27.63
CA GLY A 149 5.67 16.27 26.48
C GLY A 149 5.10 17.66 26.27
N PHE A 150 3.97 17.73 25.56
CA PHE A 150 3.35 18.98 25.17
C PHE A 150 1.84 18.86 25.06
N SER A 151 1.10 19.88 25.46
CA SER A 151 -0.31 20.00 25.10
C SER A 151 -0.46 21.00 23.95
N SER A 152 -1.02 20.54 22.84
CA SER A 152 -1.38 21.38 21.69
C SER A 152 -2.86 21.78 21.69
N TYR A 153 -3.66 21.14 22.55
CA TYR A 153 -5.09 21.36 22.68
C TYR A 153 -5.45 22.81 23.03
N CYS A 154 -6.52 23.30 22.39
CA CYS A 154 -7.07 24.62 22.61
C CYS A 154 -8.58 24.54 22.83
N GLU A 155 -9.05 25.00 23.99
CA GLU A 155 -10.48 25.19 24.24
C GLU A 155 -10.93 26.48 23.54
N PHE A 156 -11.82 26.35 22.55
CA PHE A 156 -12.28 27.45 21.71
C PHE A 156 -13.65 27.95 22.17
N SER A 157 -13.81 29.25 22.41
CA SER A 157 -15.12 29.86 22.64
C SER A 157 -15.55 30.69 21.44
N ILE A 158 -16.85 30.66 21.19
CA ILE A 158 -17.52 31.53 20.22
C ILE A 158 -18.55 32.40 20.96
N ASN A 159 -18.09 33.48 21.58
CA ASN A 159 -18.96 34.52 22.13
C ASN A 159 -18.52 35.90 21.63
N GLU A 160 -19.49 36.83 21.54
CA GLU A 160 -19.34 38.14 20.88
C GLU A 160 -18.25 39.04 21.49
N SER A 161 -17.78 38.73 22.71
CA SER A 161 -16.75 39.50 23.43
C SER A 161 -15.35 38.88 23.40
N GLU A 162 -15.21 37.57 23.14
CA GLU A 162 -13.93 36.86 23.06
C GLU A 162 -14.00 35.76 21.98
N SER A 163 -13.75 36.14 20.73
CA SER A 163 -13.56 35.14 19.66
C SER A 163 -12.11 34.66 19.66
N GLY A 164 -11.85 33.43 20.09
CA GLY A 164 -10.51 32.86 20.12
C GLY A 164 -10.34 31.66 21.06
N CYS A 165 -9.08 31.24 21.25
CA CYS A 165 -8.72 30.22 22.23
C CYS A 165 -8.92 30.80 23.64
N VAL A 166 -9.93 30.33 24.37
CA VAL A 166 -10.28 30.82 25.71
C VAL A 166 -9.42 30.18 26.78
N THR A 167 -9.23 28.87 26.70
CA THR A 167 -8.23 28.16 27.51
C THR A 167 -7.23 27.50 26.58
N ARG A 168 -6.06 28.12 26.43
CA ARG A 168 -4.95 27.53 25.72
C ARG A 168 -4.12 26.72 26.71
N ILE A 169 -4.39 25.42 26.83
CA ILE A 169 -3.43 24.50 27.46
C ILE A 169 -2.30 24.28 26.44
N LYS A 170 -1.59 25.34 26.06
CA LYS A 170 -0.34 25.24 25.33
C LYS A 170 0.78 25.31 26.33
N GLY A 171 1.55 24.25 26.39
CA GLY A 171 2.68 24.23 27.29
C GLY A 171 3.32 22.87 27.38
N GLU A 172 4.51 22.91 27.92
CA GLU A 172 5.27 21.72 28.25
C GLU A 172 4.54 20.94 29.34
N ILE A 173 4.35 19.65 29.11
CA ILE A 173 3.92 18.69 30.11
C ILE A 173 5.21 18.20 30.77
N ALA A 174 5.42 18.49 32.05
CA ALA A 174 6.61 18.04 32.76
C ALA A 174 6.68 16.50 32.81
N ALA A 175 7.89 15.94 32.84
CA ALA A 175 8.07 14.49 32.96
C ALA A 175 7.43 13.94 34.24
N GLY A 176 6.84 12.75 34.16
CA GLY A 176 6.29 12.05 35.33
C GLY A 176 4.99 12.61 35.90
N ILE A 177 4.34 13.60 35.27
CA ILE A 177 3.05 14.13 35.72
C ILE A 177 1.88 13.44 35.02
N ASN A 178 0.72 13.37 35.69
CA ASN A 178 -0.51 13.01 35.01
C ASN A 178 -0.99 14.17 34.13
N SER A 179 -1.17 13.89 32.85
CA SER A 179 -1.73 14.81 31.86
C SER A 179 -3.01 14.29 31.21
N ASP A 180 -3.46 13.09 31.58
CA ASP A 180 -4.66 12.46 31.04
C ASP A 180 -5.89 12.85 31.86
N ASP A 181 -6.94 13.27 31.16
CA ASP A 181 -8.27 13.61 31.69
C ASP A 181 -9.38 12.78 31.04
N ASN A 182 -9.02 11.75 30.28
CA ASN A 182 -9.94 10.84 29.59
C ASN A 182 -9.66 9.35 29.89
N GLY A 183 -8.38 8.95 29.83
CA GLY A 183 -7.92 7.58 30.03
C GLY A 183 -7.43 6.87 28.77
N HIS A 184 -7.82 7.33 27.58
CA HIS A 184 -7.46 6.69 26.32
C HIS A 184 -5.94 6.72 26.05
N GLY A 185 -5.27 7.84 26.29
CA GLY A 185 -3.83 7.94 26.06
C GLY A 185 -3.02 7.10 27.05
N THR A 186 -3.50 6.95 28.29
CA THR A 186 -2.95 5.99 29.26
C THR A 186 -3.07 4.54 28.79
N ILE A 187 -4.17 4.16 28.14
CA ILE A 187 -4.32 2.83 27.50
C ILE A 187 -3.28 2.62 26.41
N VAL A 188 -3.11 3.61 25.53
CA VAL A 188 -2.15 3.57 24.42
C VAL A 188 -0.71 3.42 24.93
N ALA A 189 -0.35 4.19 25.97
CA ALA A 189 0.96 4.15 26.60
C ALA A 189 1.35 2.75 27.13
N GLY A 190 0.42 2.09 27.85
CA GLY A 190 0.66 0.75 28.40
C GLY A 190 0.95 -0.32 27.35
N LEU A 191 0.27 -0.25 26.20
CA LEU A 191 0.45 -1.22 25.11
C LEU A 191 1.82 -1.08 24.44
N ILE A 192 2.32 0.16 24.30
CA ILE A 192 3.63 0.43 23.70
C ILE A 192 4.74 0.01 24.67
N GLY A 193 4.61 0.42 25.94
CA GLY A 193 5.67 0.29 26.92
C GLY A 193 5.22 0.47 28.35
N ALA A 194 4.29 -0.35 28.84
CA ALA A 194 4.20 -0.64 30.27
C ALA A 194 5.54 -1.22 30.80
N ILE A 195 5.87 -0.98 32.07
CA ILE A 195 7.09 -1.46 32.71
C ILE A 195 7.10 -2.98 32.70
N SER A 196 8.04 -3.54 31.97
CA SER A 196 8.24 -4.99 31.87
C SER A 196 9.10 -5.49 33.02
N ASN A 197 8.80 -6.70 33.48
CA ASN A 197 9.55 -7.43 34.48
C ASN A 197 9.64 -6.70 35.84
N ASN A 198 8.59 -5.97 36.22
CA ASN A 198 8.47 -5.34 37.54
C ASN A 198 7.68 -6.21 38.54
N ASN A 199 7.18 -7.38 38.10
CA ASN A 199 6.31 -8.28 38.87
C ASN A 199 4.92 -7.70 39.19
N LEU A 200 4.49 -6.68 38.42
CA LEU A 200 3.21 -6.01 38.58
C LEU A 200 2.46 -6.04 37.25
N GLY A 201 1.13 -6.02 37.31
CA GLY A 201 0.28 -5.72 36.16
C GLY A 201 0.63 -6.41 34.85
N ILE A 202 0.85 -5.58 33.82
CA ILE A 202 1.12 -5.97 32.44
C ILE A 202 2.54 -5.61 32.02
N THR A 203 3.00 -6.24 30.94
CA THR A 203 4.25 -5.88 30.25
C THR A 203 3.96 -5.11 28.96
N GLY A 204 4.77 -4.09 28.64
CA GLY A 204 4.75 -3.42 27.34
C GLY A 204 5.61 -4.14 26.30
N ILE A 205 5.57 -3.71 25.04
CA ILE A 205 6.36 -4.34 23.96
C ILE A 205 7.83 -3.95 24.01
N ASN A 206 8.14 -2.67 24.25
CA ASN A 206 9.52 -2.22 24.43
C ASN A 206 9.79 -1.85 25.89
N TRP A 207 10.77 -2.53 26.47
CA TRP A 207 11.05 -2.47 27.91
C TRP A 207 11.70 -1.14 28.31
N ASN A 208 12.36 -0.47 27.36
CA ASN A 208 13.20 0.71 27.58
C ASN A 208 12.68 1.98 26.89
N VAL A 209 11.48 1.94 26.28
CA VAL A 209 10.91 3.04 25.50
C VAL A 209 10.80 4.35 26.32
N LYS A 210 10.84 5.49 25.64
CA LYS A 210 10.48 6.79 26.21
C LYS A 210 9.17 7.27 25.61
N LEU A 211 8.18 7.52 26.45
CA LEU A 211 6.83 7.91 26.08
C LEU A 211 6.68 9.43 26.25
N MET A 212 6.48 10.13 25.14
CA MET A 212 6.28 11.57 25.09
C MET A 212 4.77 11.85 24.98
N PRO A 213 4.11 12.35 26.05
CA PRO A 213 2.70 12.66 26.00
C PRO A 213 2.47 13.90 25.12
N ILE A 214 1.65 13.79 24.08
CA ILE A 214 1.21 14.92 23.26
C ILE A 214 -0.31 15.05 23.39
N LYS A 215 -0.77 15.93 24.29
CA LYS A 215 -2.20 16.13 24.53
C LYS A 215 -2.81 17.02 23.44
N ALA A 216 -3.48 16.39 22.49
CA ALA A 216 -4.20 17.04 21.38
C ALA A 216 -5.73 16.83 21.46
N LEU A 217 -6.19 15.97 22.35
CA LEU A 217 -7.60 15.66 22.59
C LEU A 217 -8.03 16.11 24.00
N ASP A 218 -9.29 16.49 24.14
CA ASP A 218 -9.91 16.89 25.40
C ASP A 218 -10.40 15.71 26.24
N ALA A 219 -11.02 16.02 27.40
CA ALA A 219 -11.57 15.03 28.33
C ALA A 219 -12.67 14.14 27.71
N SER A 220 -13.30 14.55 26.60
CA SER A 220 -14.26 13.74 25.85
C SER A 220 -13.60 12.85 24.79
N GLY A 221 -12.28 12.97 24.59
CA GLY A 221 -11.55 12.31 23.51
C GLY A 221 -11.68 13.04 22.17
N THR A 222 -12.13 14.29 22.17
CA THR A 222 -12.36 15.09 20.96
C THR A 222 -11.24 16.10 20.77
N GLY A 223 -10.83 16.37 19.52
CA GLY A 223 -9.86 17.41 19.23
C GLY A 223 -9.87 17.81 17.77
N PHE A 224 -9.26 18.97 17.48
CA PHE A 224 -9.19 19.51 16.14
C PHE A 224 -7.99 18.94 15.36
N ALA A 225 -8.15 18.72 14.06
CA ALA A 225 -7.06 18.32 13.17
C ALA A 225 -5.84 19.26 13.25
N SER A 226 -6.06 20.56 13.48
CA SER A 226 -5.00 21.55 13.68
C SER A 226 -4.18 21.31 14.96
N ASP A 227 -4.82 20.87 16.04
CA ASP A 227 -4.15 20.62 17.32
C ASP A 227 -3.34 19.32 17.25
N VAL A 228 -3.89 18.30 16.57
CA VAL A 228 -3.15 17.07 16.24
C VAL A 228 -1.92 17.40 15.38
N ALA A 229 -2.08 18.15 14.29
CA ALA A 229 -0.98 18.55 13.41
C ALA A 229 0.10 19.37 14.15
N ALA A 230 -0.31 20.31 15.01
CA ALA A 230 0.62 21.08 15.83
C ALA A 230 1.38 20.20 16.83
N GLY A 231 0.69 19.22 17.44
CA GLY A 231 1.31 18.23 18.32
C GLY A 231 2.33 17.35 17.60
N MET A 232 2.00 16.88 16.38
CA MET A 232 2.91 16.10 15.54
C MET A 232 4.18 16.87 15.18
N ARG A 233 4.05 18.13 14.77
CA ARG A 233 5.16 19.05 14.47
C ARG A 233 6.06 19.22 15.70
N TRP A 234 5.47 19.54 16.85
CA TRP A 234 6.22 19.71 18.10
C TRP A 234 6.96 18.43 18.48
N ALA A 235 6.31 17.28 18.43
CA ALA A 235 6.92 15.99 18.75
C ALA A 235 8.12 15.69 17.84
N THR A 236 7.96 15.95 16.54
CA THR A 236 9.02 15.78 15.53
C THR A 236 10.25 16.64 15.88
N ASP A 237 10.03 17.91 16.22
CA ASP A 237 11.11 18.85 16.54
C ASP A 237 11.75 18.57 17.93
N ASN A 238 11.07 17.81 18.79
CA ASN A 238 11.52 17.46 20.14
C ASN A 238 12.02 16.02 20.27
N GLY A 239 12.42 15.41 19.15
CA GLY A 239 13.18 14.16 19.15
C GLY A 239 12.35 12.88 19.15
N ALA A 240 11.05 12.95 18.89
CA ALA A 240 10.25 11.76 18.62
C ALA A 240 10.80 11.02 17.39
N ARG A 241 10.97 9.71 17.50
CA ARG A 241 11.34 8.82 16.39
C ARG A 241 10.12 8.13 15.77
N ILE A 242 9.05 8.01 16.55
CA ILE A 242 7.77 7.47 16.13
C ILE A 242 6.65 8.36 16.67
N ILE A 243 5.63 8.63 15.87
CA ILE A 243 4.37 9.27 16.26
C ILE A 243 3.26 8.24 16.13
N ASN A 244 2.58 7.97 17.25
CA ASN A 244 1.41 7.11 17.30
C ASN A 244 0.13 7.95 17.30
N LEU A 245 -0.73 7.73 16.30
CA LEU A 245 -2.02 8.39 16.13
C LEU A 245 -3.14 7.36 16.34
N SER A 246 -3.47 7.09 17.60
CA SER A 246 -4.57 6.20 17.99
C SER A 246 -5.94 6.88 17.90
N LEU A 247 -6.10 7.78 16.95
CA LEU A 247 -7.26 8.64 16.76
C LEU A 247 -7.66 8.66 15.29
N GLY A 248 -8.90 9.02 15.02
CA GLY A 248 -9.42 9.24 13.67
C GLY A 248 -10.81 9.84 13.72
N GLY A 249 -11.16 10.61 12.69
CA GLY A 249 -12.48 11.23 12.57
C GLY A 249 -13.06 11.06 11.16
N PRO A 250 -14.39 11.02 11.02
CA PRO A 250 -15.02 10.98 9.71
C PRO A 250 -14.80 12.32 8.96
N GLY A 251 -14.44 12.23 7.68
CA GLY A 251 -14.47 13.36 6.74
C GLY A 251 -13.11 13.87 6.25
N LEU A 252 -13.16 14.61 5.14
CA LEU A 252 -12.01 15.26 4.47
C LEU A 252 -11.62 16.62 5.11
N SER A 253 -12.26 17.02 6.21
CA SER A 253 -11.97 18.30 6.86
C SER A 253 -10.63 18.22 7.61
N GLY A 254 -9.67 19.06 7.23
CA GLY A 254 -8.33 19.07 7.84
C GLY A 254 -7.31 18.11 7.21
N VAL A 255 -7.62 17.49 6.04
CA VAL A 255 -6.68 16.64 5.30
C VAL A 255 -5.38 17.38 5.00
N GLU A 256 -5.45 18.63 4.52
CA GLU A 256 -4.26 19.39 4.14
C GLU A 256 -3.32 19.66 5.33
N VAL A 257 -3.86 20.07 6.48
CA VAL A 257 -3.05 20.38 7.66
C VAL A 257 -2.41 19.12 8.27
N LEU A 258 -3.14 18.00 8.26
CA LEU A 258 -2.61 16.73 8.74
C LEU A 258 -1.60 16.15 7.75
N GLN A 259 -1.88 16.20 6.44
CA GLN A 259 -0.95 15.73 5.41
C GLN A 259 0.36 16.51 5.42
N GLU A 260 0.29 17.82 5.65
CA GLU A 260 1.48 18.65 5.81
C GLU A 260 2.29 18.21 7.04
N ALA A 261 1.65 17.99 8.20
CA ALA A 261 2.35 17.53 9.41
C ALA A 261 2.92 16.12 9.26
N VAL A 262 2.22 15.20 8.58
CA VAL A 262 2.71 13.87 8.22
C VAL A 262 3.94 13.97 7.32
N SER A 263 3.86 14.78 6.26
CA SER A 263 4.97 15.02 5.34
C SER A 263 6.19 15.61 6.07
N TYR A 264 5.96 16.53 7.00
CA TYR A 264 7.00 17.16 7.81
C TYR A 264 7.73 16.15 8.71
N ALA A 265 6.98 15.28 9.39
CA ALA A 265 7.52 14.22 10.25
C ALA A 265 8.31 13.18 9.42
N PHE A 266 7.72 12.72 8.32
CA PHE A 266 8.33 11.73 7.45
C PHE A 266 9.62 12.22 6.80
N ALA A 267 9.64 13.46 6.32
CA ALA A 267 10.84 14.11 5.77
C ALA A 267 11.99 14.25 6.79
N ARG A 268 11.70 14.18 8.10
CA ARG A 268 12.68 14.19 9.19
C ARG A 268 13.01 12.80 9.74
N GLY A 269 12.56 11.75 9.05
CA GLY A 269 12.84 10.37 9.46
C GLY A 269 12.01 9.89 10.66
N VAL A 270 10.89 10.54 10.95
CA VAL A 270 9.95 10.13 12.01
C VAL A 270 8.88 9.22 11.42
N LEU A 271 8.75 8.02 11.97
CA LEU A 271 7.74 7.05 11.54
C LEU A 271 6.36 7.46 12.07
N VAL A 272 5.33 7.45 11.22
CA VAL A 272 3.95 7.74 11.63
C VAL A 272 3.13 6.46 11.53
N ILE A 273 2.42 6.12 12.61
CA ILE A 273 1.55 4.94 12.70
C ILE A 273 0.17 5.40 13.14
N ALA A 274 -0.88 5.03 12.39
CA ALA A 274 -2.23 5.51 12.63
C ALA A 274 -3.27 4.38 12.62
N ALA A 275 -4.30 4.53 13.46
CA ALA A 275 -5.44 3.63 13.52
C ALA A 275 -6.34 3.76 12.29
N ALA A 276 -6.86 2.64 11.77
CA ALA A 276 -7.77 2.63 10.62
C ALA A 276 -9.11 3.36 10.86
N GLY A 277 -9.51 3.52 12.13
CA GLY A 277 -10.83 4.03 12.51
C GLY A 277 -11.82 2.89 12.76
N ASN A 278 -12.84 3.21 13.57
CA ASN A 278 -13.88 2.28 13.97
C ASN A 278 -15.23 2.77 13.44
N ASP A 279 -15.84 2.03 12.53
CA ASP A 279 -17.17 2.35 11.99
C ASP A 279 -18.25 1.53 12.71
N ALA A 280 -19.45 2.09 12.81
CA ALA A 280 -20.64 1.41 13.34
C ALA A 280 -21.22 0.40 12.36
N ALA A 281 -20.83 0.44 11.08
CA ALA A 281 -21.17 -0.57 10.09
C ALA A 281 -20.71 -1.97 10.51
N ALA A 282 -21.52 -2.99 10.24
CA ALA A 282 -21.28 -4.37 10.67
C ALA A 282 -19.97 -4.97 10.12
N THR A 283 -19.39 -4.40 9.07
CA THR A 283 -18.16 -4.84 8.41
C THR A 283 -17.06 -3.78 8.38
N GLY A 284 -17.25 -2.63 9.05
CA GLY A 284 -16.35 -1.49 8.99
C GLY A 284 -16.48 -0.70 7.68
N GLY A 285 -15.92 0.51 7.65
CA GLY A 285 -15.92 1.39 6.47
C GLY A 285 -14.82 1.04 5.47
N ASN A 286 -15.14 1.11 4.17
CA ASN A 286 -14.17 1.04 3.08
C ASN A 286 -13.52 2.42 2.86
N LEU A 287 -12.26 2.55 3.28
CA LEU A 287 -11.49 3.80 3.17
C LEU A 287 -11.10 4.16 1.74
N ASN A 288 -11.21 3.23 0.79
CA ASN A 288 -11.03 3.55 -0.62
C ASN A 288 -12.19 4.42 -1.16
N GLU A 289 -13.37 4.32 -0.54
CA GLU A 289 -14.57 5.09 -0.89
C GLU A 289 -14.76 6.27 0.05
N ASN A 290 -14.61 6.03 1.36
CA ASN A 290 -14.85 7.02 2.42
C ASN A 290 -13.59 7.14 3.29
N PRO A 291 -12.57 7.89 2.84
CA PRO A 291 -11.31 8.02 3.56
C PRO A 291 -11.52 8.73 4.91
N VAL A 292 -10.70 8.33 5.89
CA VAL A 292 -10.66 8.95 7.23
C VAL A 292 -9.26 9.48 7.52
N VAL A 293 -9.17 10.56 8.28
CA VAL A 293 -7.91 11.19 8.66
C VAL A 293 -7.62 10.99 10.16
N PRO A 294 -6.35 10.86 10.58
CA PRO A 294 -5.12 11.07 9.80
C PRO A 294 -4.65 9.88 8.97
N VAL A 295 -5.21 8.67 9.11
CA VAL A 295 -4.63 7.46 8.47
C VAL A 295 -4.54 7.53 6.94
N CYS A 296 -5.45 8.23 6.26
CA CYS A 296 -5.39 8.51 4.82
C CYS A 296 -4.71 9.83 4.45
N ALA A 297 -4.12 10.57 5.40
CA ALA A 297 -3.52 11.88 5.17
C ALA A 297 -2.04 11.78 4.77
N ASP A 298 -1.70 10.90 3.82
CA ASP A 298 -0.32 10.69 3.37
C ASP A 298 -0.07 11.13 1.92
N GLY A 299 -1.10 11.67 1.25
CA GLY A 299 -1.02 12.12 -0.14
C GLY A 299 -0.68 11.02 -1.15
N GLY A 300 -0.94 9.75 -0.82
CA GLY A 300 -0.57 8.60 -1.65
C GLY A 300 0.93 8.31 -1.68
N GLN A 301 1.71 8.88 -0.75
CA GLN A 301 3.16 8.73 -0.68
C GLN A 301 3.63 7.66 0.30
N ASN A 302 2.70 6.87 0.88
CA ASN A 302 3.00 5.78 1.81
C ASN A 302 3.81 6.27 3.02
N MET A 303 3.41 7.40 3.61
CA MET A 303 4.14 8.02 4.73
C MET A 303 3.64 7.57 6.11
N ILE A 304 2.48 6.93 6.15
CA ILE A 304 1.84 6.41 7.35
C ILE A 304 1.84 4.88 7.25
N ILE A 305 1.96 4.19 8.39
CA ILE A 305 1.55 2.79 8.52
C ILE A 305 0.13 2.78 9.07
N GLY A 306 -0.84 2.46 8.22
CA GLY A 306 -2.23 2.31 8.63
C GLY A 306 -2.52 0.93 9.21
N VAL A 307 -3.18 0.89 10.38
CA VAL A 307 -3.35 -0.33 11.16
C VAL A 307 -4.82 -0.70 11.36
N ALA A 308 -5.22 -1.84 10.79
CA ALA A 308 -6.52 -2.48 11.03
C ALA A 308 -6.50 -3.35 12.32
N ALA A 309 -7.68 -3.59 12.89
CA ALA A 309 -7.84 -4.41 14.10
C ALA A 309 -8.29 -5.84 13.77
N LEU A 310 -7.68 -6.81 14.44
CA LEU A 310 -8.02 -8.23 14.39
C LEU A 310 -8.59 -8.73 15.72
N ASP A 311 -9.37 -9.79 15.65
CA ASP A 311 -9.68 -10.65 16.80
C ASP A 311 -8.59 -11.72 17.02
N GLU A 312 -8.76 -12.55 18.05
CA GLU A 312 -7.80 -13.60 18.41
C GLU A 312 -7.70 -14.75 17.39
N ARG A 313 -8.59 -14.78 16.39
CA ARG A 313 -8.63 -15.76 15.30
C ARG A 313 -8.09 -15.19 13.99
N ASP A 314 -7.47 -14.02 14.04
CA ASP A 314 -7.01 -13.22 12.90
C ASP A 314 -8.12 -12.76 11.96
N GLN A 315 -9.36 -12.76 12.42
CA GLN A 315 -10.44 -12.16 11.64
C GLN A 315 -10.43 -10.66 11.87
N LYS A 316 -10.59 -9.88 10.79
CA LYS A 316 -10.79 -8.44 10.86
C LYS A 316 -11.95 -8.17 11.80
N ALA A 317 -11.72 -7.33 12.80
CA ALA A 317 -12.78 -6.93 13.72
C ALA A 317 -13.91 -6.28 12.93
N ALA A 318 -15.15 -6.59 13.30
CA ALA A 318 -16.35 -6.10 12.62
C ALA A 318 -16.35 -4.56 12.49
N PHE A 319 -15.91 -3.85 13.54
CA PHE A 319 -15.83 -2.38 13.55
C PHE A 319 -14.64 -1.81 12.75
N SER A 320 -13.62 -2.63 12.42
CA SER A 320 -12.38 -2.10 11.85
C SER A 320 -12.59 -1.67 10.41
N ASN A 321 -12.23 -0.43 10.10
CA ASN A 321 -12.11 0.03 8.72
C ASN A 321 -11.01 -0.74 7.97
N TYR A 322 -11.10 -0.72 6.65
CA TYR A 322 -10.20 -1.40 5.71
C TYR A 322 -10.05 -0.57 4.43
N GLY A 323 -9.00 -0.80 3.65
CA GLY A 323 -8.82 -0.11 2.37
C GLY A 323 -7.36 -0.12 1.93
N SER A 324 -7.13 -0.50 0.68
CA SER A 324 -5.79 -0.65 0.09
C SER A 324 -5.01 0.66 -0.04
N ASN A 325 -5.70 1.81 0.04
CA ASN A 325 -5.09 3.12 -0.15
C ASN A 325 -4.44 3.67 1.13
N CYS A 326 -4.90 3.24 2.32
CA CYS A 326 -4.45 3.81 3.58
C CYS A 326 -4.08 2.77 4.64
N ILE A 327 -4.46 1.48 4.45
CA ILE A 327 -4.19 0.42 5.43
C ILE A 327 -3.11 -0.50 4.88
N ASP A 328 -2.07 -0.69 5.69
CA ASP A 328 -0.89 -1.47 5.29
C ASP A 328 -0.84 -2.83 5.98
N ILE A 329 -1.25 -2.88 7.26
CA ILE A 329 -1.12 -4.07 8.11
C ILE A 329 -2.27 -4.15 9.11
N ALA A 330 -2.35 -5.29 9.79
CA ALA A 330 -3.32 -5.52 10.84
C ALA A 330 -2.64 -6.00 12.15
N ALA A 331 -3.25 -5.70 13.28
CA ALA A 331 -2.78 -6.16 14.60
C ALA A 331 -3.97 -6.50 15.52
N PRO A 332 -3.78 -7.31 16.58
CA PRO A 332 -4.82 -7.57 17.57
C PRO A 332 -5.45 -6.28 18.11
N GLY A 333 -6.77 -6.17 18.08
CA GLY A 333 -7.50 -5.02 18.58
C GLY A 333 -8.83 -5.35 19.25
N THR A 334 -9.18 -6.64 19.37
CA THR A 334 -10.36 -7.11 20.11
C THR A 334 -10.18 -8.59 20.47
N SER A 335 -11.07 -9.14 21.31
CA SER A 335 -11.23 -10.59 21.50
C SER A 335 -12.71 -11.00 21.40
N THR A 336 -13.02 -12.29 21.44
CA THR A 336 -14.36 -12.77 21.80
C THR A 336 -14.69 -12.39 23.25
N PRO A 337 -15.97 -12.14 23.58
CA PRO A 337 -16.37 -11.86 24.96
C PRO A 337 -16.17 -13.07 25.88
N PHE A 338 -15.74 -12.82 27.11
CA PHE A 338 -15.58 -13.81 28.18
C PHE A 338 -16.00 -13.23 29.53
N THR A 339 -16.17 -14.04 30.57
CA THR A 339 -16.73 -13.57 31.86
C THR A 339 -15.68 -13.60 32.98
N ILE A 340 -15.54 -12.50 33.72
CA ILE A 340 -14.77 -12.40 34.97
C ILE A 340 -15.69 -11.93 36.09
N ASN A 341 -15.80 -12.69 37.18
CA ASN A 341 -16.62 -12.31 38.36
C ASN A 341 -18.06 -11.90 37.99
N GLY A 342 -18.68 -12.62 37.05
CA GLY A 342 -20.03 -12.32 36.55
C GLY A 342 -20.13 -11.11 35.62
N GLN A 343 -19.02 -10.47 35.25
CA GLN A 343 -18.96 -9.35 34.33
C GLN A 343 -18.39 -9.81 32.98
N GLN A 344 -19.07 -9.51 31.88
CA GLN A 344 -18.51 -9.73 30.55
C GLN A 344 -17.34 -8.76 30.30
N LYS A 345 -16.25 -9.32 29.78
CA LYS A 345 -15.02 -8.66 29.36
C LYS A 345 -14.75 -9.01 27.91
N LYS A 346 -14.11 -8.10 27.18
CA LYS A 346 -13.78 -8.27 25.76
C LYS A 346 -12.62 -7.35 25.42
N GLY A 347 -11.62 -7.86 24.71
CA GLY A 347 -10.58 -7.04 24.10
C GLY A 347 -9.17 -7.29 24.61
N ILE A 348 -8.36 -6.24 24.52
CA ILE A 348 -6.95 -6.17 24.86
C ILE A 348 -6.83 -5.53 26.25
N LEU A 349 -6.06 -6.15 27.14
CA LEU A 349 -5.79 -5.61 28.47
C LEU A 349 -4.70 -4.53 28.40
N SER A 350 -4.96 -3.36 28.98
CA SER A 350 -3.98 -2.28 29.14
C SER A 350 -4.15 -1.52 30.46
N THR A 351 -3.19 -0.65 30.77
CA THR A 351 -3.28 0.39 31.82
C THR A 351 -4.46 1.32 31.55
N TYR A 352 -5.07 1.87 32.59
CA TYR A 352 -6.22 2.76 32.47
C TYR A 352 -6.17 3.85 33.54
N PHE A 353 -6.62 5.05 33.16
CA PHE A 353 -6.89 6.14 34.08
C PHE A 353 -8.39 6.39 34.08
N GLU A 354 -8.99 6.49 35.27
CA GLU A 354 -10.44 6.75 35.44
C GLU A 354 -10.64 8.21 35.87
N PRO A 355 -11.01 9.13 34.95
CA PRO A 355 -11.13 10.55 35.26
C PRO A 355 -12.19 10.85 36.32
N ALA A 356 -13.24 10.03 36.42
CA ALA A 356 -14.26 10.20 37.46
C ALA A 356 -13.76 9.81 38.86
N GLN A 357 -12.61 9.13 38.96
CA GLN A 357 -12.01 8.65 40.20
C GLN A 357 -10.49 8.88 40.17
N PRO A 358 -10.02 10.14 40.07
CA PRO A 358 -8.62 10.47 39.78
C PRO A 358 -7.62 10.08 40.89
N ASP A 359 -8.15 9.79 42.08
CA ASP A 359 -7.40 9.27 43.23
C ASP A 359 -7.20 7.75 43.18
N LYS A 360 -8.00 7.02 42.39
CA LYS A 360 -7.79 5.59 42.17
C LYS A 360 -6.68 5.39 41.14
N GLN A 361 -5.57 4.84 41.60
CA GLN A 361 -4.41 4.53 40.76
C GLN A 361 -4.36 3.05 40.40
N ASN A 362 -3.52 2.73 39.40
CA ASN A 362 -3.18 1.36 39.01
C ASN A 362 -4.39 0.55 38.52
N LEU A 363 -5.25 1.22 37.74
CA LEU A 363 -6.39 0.59 37.10
C LEU A 363 -6.00 0.02 35.75
N TYR A 364 -6.69 -1.05 35.36
CA TYR A 364 -6.52 -1.71 34.08
C TYR A 364 -7.87 -1.95 33.45
N ALA A 365 -7.93 -1.90 32.11
CA ALA A 365 -9.15 -2.05 31.36
C ALA A 365 -8.97 -3.01 30.18
N TYR A 366 -10.06 -3.69 29.85
CA TYR A 366 -10.18 -4.41 28.59
C TYR A 366 -10.81 -3.47 27.55
N VAL A 367 -10.08 -3.24 26.47
CA VAL A 367 -10.44 -2.28 25.44
C VAL A 367 -10.46 -2.94 24.07
N SER A 368 -11.28 -2.42 23.17
CA SER A 368 -11.33 -2.88 21.79
C SER A 368 -11.30 -1.67 20.85
N GLY A 369 -10.55 -1.77 19.76
CA GLY A 369 -10.45 -0.71 18.76
C GLY A 369 -9.22 -0.81 17.87
N THR A 370 -9.26 -0.11 16.73
CA THR A 370 -8.05 0.14 15.92
C THR A 370 -7.06 1.06 16.65
N SER A 371 -7.54 1.91 17.56
CA SER A 371 -6.74 2.72 18.49
C SER A 371 -5.90 1.89 19.48
N VAL A 372 -6.26 0.61 19.65
CA VAL A 372 -5.57 -0.39 20.47
C VAL A 372 -4.62 -1.25 19.62
N ALA A 373 -4.95 -1.47 18.34
CA ALA A 373 -4.09 -2.20 17.40
C ALA A 373 -2.86 -1.38 16.98
N ALA A 374 -3.05 -0.08 16.68
CA ALA A 374 -1.97 0.83 16.30
C ALA A 374 -0.79 0.87 17.30
N PRO A 375 -1.00 0.99 18.63
CA PRO A 375 0.11 1.01 19.58
C PRO A 375 0.87 -0.32 19.68
N LEU A 376 0.25 -1.46 19.35
CA LEU A 376 0.98 -2.72 19.27
C LEU A 376 1.99 -2.72 18.12
N VAL A 377 1.60 -2.17 16.97
CA VAL A 377 2.51 -1.94 15.84
C VAL A 377 3.59 -0.94 16.22
N THR A 378 3.23 0.16 16.90
CA THR A 378 4.20 1.14 17.40
C THR A 378 5.23 0.50 18.33
N GLY A 379 4.80 -0.33 19.28
CA GLY A 379 5.70 -1.08 20.16
C GLY A 379 6.69 -1.94 19.38
N ILE A 380 6.21 -2.71 18.40
CA ILE A 380 7.08 -3.55 17.55
C ILE A 380 8.02 -2.69 16.71
N ALA A 381 7.55 -1.57 16.16
CA ALA A 381 8.37 -0.64 15.41
C ALA A 381 9.54 -0.10 16.24
N THR A 382 9.35 0.17 17.54
CA THR A 382 10.47 0.58 18.40
C THR A 382 11.52 -0.52 18.56
N LEU A 383 11.15 -1.80 18.58
CA LEU A 383 12.12 -2.92 18.60
C LEU A 383 12.93 -2.97 17.30
N VAL A 384 12.27 -2.72 16.15
CA VAL A 384 12.92 -2.62 14.84
C VAL A 384 13.90 -1.44 14.82
N LEU A 385 13.49 -0.23 15.21
CA LEU A 385 14.39 0.93 15.27
C LEU A 385 15.58 0.68 16.21
N SER A 386 15.37 -0.07 17.30
CA SER A 386 16.44 -0.41 18.24
C SER A 386 17.46 -1.39 17.66
N SER A 387 17.01 -2.28 16.78
CA SER A 387 17.86 -3.31 16.16
C SER A 387 18.52 -2.84 14.87
N PHE A 388 17.92 -1.85 14.21
CA PHE A 388 18.36 -1.32 12.92
C PHE A 388 18.43 0.22 12.96
N PRO A 389 19.29 0.81 13.81
CA PRO A 389 19.32 2.25 14.04
C PRO A 389 19.72 3.06 12.80
N ASP A 390 20.43 2.45 11.86
CA ASP A 390 20.95 3.08 10.65
C ASP A 390 19.97 3.07 9.47
N LEU A 391 18.83 2.37 9.60
CA LEU A 391 17.80 2.38 8.56
C LEU A 391 17.04 3.70 8.58
N ASP A 392 16.78 4.23 7.38
CA ASP A 392 15.86 5.36 7.24
C ASP A 392 14.41 4.94 7.50
N VAL A 393 13.53 5.94 7.65
CA VAL A 393 12.11 5.71 7.97
C VAL A 393 11.38 4.88 6.90
N ARG A 394 11.78 4.99 5.62
CA ARG A 394 11.17 4.24 4.52
C ARG A 394 11.54 2.77 4.63
N ALA A 395 12.81 2.47 4.83
CA ALA A 395 13.31 1.11 5.02
C ALA A 395 12.72 0.46 6.28
N ILE A 396 12.60 1.19 7.38
CA ILE A 396 11.91 0.73 8.60
C ILE A 396 10.44 0.38 8.30
N ARG A 397 9.72 1.26 7.59
CA ARG A 397 8.33 1.04 7.21
C ARG A 397 8.18 -0.24 6.38
N GLU A 398 8.93 -0.35 5.28
CA GLU A 398 8.85 -1.52 4.39
C GLU A 398 9.24 -2.81 5.12
N ARG A 399 10.21 -2.72 6.03
CA ARG A 399 10.59 -3.85 6.89
C ARG A 399 9.45 -4.36 7.75
N ILE A 400 8.67 -3.45 8.34
CA ILE A 400 7.51 -3.81 9.16
C ILE A 400 6.43 -4.46 8.29
N ILE A 401 6.10 -3.85 7.15
CA ILE A 401 5.00 -4.29 6.26
C ILE A 401 5.32 -5.64 5.59
N ALA A 402 6.55 -5.83 5.11
CA ALA A 402 6.98 -7.09 4.54
C ALA A 402 7.09 -8.23 5.57
N SER A 403 6.98 -7.91 6.86
CA SER A 403 7.14 -8.85 7.98
C SER A 403 5.89 -9.34 8.63
N VAL A 404 4.76 -9.17 7.96
CA VAL A 404 3.50 -9.71 8.41
C VAL A 404 3.37 -11.23 8.18
N ASP A 405 2.50 -11.86 8.98
CA ASP A 405 1.92 -13.16 8.69
C ASP A 405 0.72 -12.99 7.77
N ASN A 406 0.64 -13.82 6.72
CA ASN A 406 -0.53 -13.84 5.85
C ASN A 406 -1.76 -14.37 6.62
N ILE A 407 -2.86 -13.63 6.54
CA ILE A 407 -4.15 -13.93 7.18
C ILE A 407 -5.32 -13.88 6.19
N ASP A 408 -5.05 -13.93 4.89
CA ASP A 408 -6.04 -13.82 3.81
C ASP A 408 -7.13 -14.87 3.94
N THR A 409 -6.73 -16.11 4.25
CA THR A 409 -7.66 -17.25 4.41
C THR A 409 -8.64 -17.06 5.58
N ALA A 410 -8.24 -16.34 6.62
CA ALA A 410 -9.11 -16.01 7.75
C ALA A 410 -10.10 -14.87 7.42
N ASN A 411 -9.89 -14.15 6.31
CA ASN A 411 -10.59 -12.91 5.97
C ASN A 411 -11.21 -12.93 4.56
N SER A 412 -11.74 -14.08 4.13
CA SER A 412 -12.32 -14.24 2.79
C SER A 412 -13.63 -13.49 2.55
N THR A 413 -14.32 -13.04 3.62
CA THR A 413 -15.62 -12.35 3.54
C THR A 413 -15.75 -11.16 4.50
N ALA A 414 -14.67 -10.79 5.19
CA ALA A 414 -14.73 -9.82 6.29
C ALA A 414 -14.76 -8.35 5.83
N CYS A 415 -14.56 -8.07 4.54
CA CYS A 415 -14.53 -6.72 3.95
C CYS A 415 -15.77 -6.50 3.09
N GLY A 416 -16.91 -6.25 3.73
CA GLY A 416 -18.18 -6.02 3.02
C GLY A 416 -18.69 -7.24 2.26
N GLU A 417 -18.65 -8.42 2.88
CA GLU A 417 -18.95 -9.73 2.24
C GLU A 417 -17.95 -10.15 1.15
N ALA A 418 -16.86 -9.39 0.96
CA ALA A 418 -15.74 -9.72 0.09
C ALA A 418 -14.46 -10.01 0.87
N SER A 419 -13.46 -10.52 0.14
CA SER A 419 -12.14 -10.80 0.70
C SER A 419 -11.43 -9.53 1.10
N CYS A 420 -10.74 -9.55 2.24
CA CYS A 420 -9.87 -8.47 2.68
C CYS A 420 -8.46 -8.51 2.07
N THR A 421 -8.17 -9.48 1.18
CA THR A 421 -6.86 -9.58 0.53
C THR A 421 -6.51 -8.29 -0.19
N GLY A 422 -5.36 -7.71 0.15
CA GLY A 422 -4.92 -6.41 -0.37
C GLY A 422 -5.56 -5.18 0.29
N HIS A 423 -6.49 -5.35 1.24
CA HIS A 423 -7.19 -4.24 1.91
C HIS A 423 -6.79 -4.02 3.38
N ILE A 424 -6.17 -5.01 4.04
CA ILE A 424 -5.72 -4.92 5.43
C ILE A 424 -4.27 -5.40 5.66
N GLY A 425 -3.60 -5.84 4.60
CA GLY A 425 -2.29 -6.49 4.69
C GLY A 425 -2.34 -7.80 5.49
N GLY A 426 -1.28 -8.06 6.25
CA GLY A 426 -1.18 -9.22 7.14
C GLY A 426 -1.09 -8.85 8.62
N ARG A 427 -1.11 -9.86 9.50
CA ARG A 427 -0.90 -9.64 10.94
C ARG A 427 0.56 -9.31 11.22
N ILE A 428 0.83 -8.24 11.97
CA ILE A 428 2.18 -7.89 12.41
C ILE A 428 2.88 -9.05 13.15
N ASN A 429 4.16 -9.28 12.84
CA ASN A 429 4.99 -10.31 13.47
C ASN A 429 6.36 -9.72 13.86
N ALA A 430 6.58 -9.58 15.16
CA ALA A 430 7.78 -8.95 15.72
C ALA A 430 9.06 -9.73 15.40
N LEU A 431 9.04 -11.06 15.52
CA LEU A 431 10.21 -11.89 15.26
C LEU A 431 10.69 -11.79 13.80
N LYS A 432 9.75 -11.84 12.85
CA LYS A 432 10.03 -11.68 11.41
C LYS A 432 10.56 -10.27 11.11
N ALA A 433 9.99 -9.24 11.75
CA ALA A 433 10.46 -7.87 11.59
C ALA A 433 11.91 -7.70 12.09
N LEU A 434 12.37 -8.55 13.01
CA LEU A 434 13.75 -8.56 13.52
C LEU A 434 14.69 -9.56 12.82
N ASP A 435 14.31 -10.14 11.69
CA ASP A 435 15.19 -11.07 10.94
C ASP A 435 16.27 -10.31 10.14
N PRO A 436 17.55 -10.35 10.52
CA PRO A 436 18.61 -9.62 9.81
C PRO A 436 18.84 -10.14 8.38
N ASN A 437 18.42 -11.36 8.07
CA ASN A 437 18.61 -12.00 6.77
C ASN A 437 17.50 -11.67 5.76
N ARG A 438 16.43 -11.01 6.20
CA ARG A 438 15.51 -10.37 5.25
C ARG A 438 16.26 -9.20 4.64
N GLY A 439 16.56 -9.35 3.34
CA GLY A 439 17.48 -8.55 2.56
C GLY A 439 17.25 -7.03 2.63
N PRO A 440 18.11 -6.23 1.98
CA PRO A 440 18.03 -4.78 2.07
C PRO A 440 16.62 -4.31 1.73
N PHE A 441 15.97 -3.68 2.70
CA PHE A 441 14.67 -3.05 2.51
C PHE A 441 14.90 -1.78 1.72
N PHE A 442 14.90 -1.92 0.41
CA PHE A 442 14.94 -0.78 -0.48
C PHE A 442 13.68 0.05 -0.25
N ALA A 443 13.78 1.38 -0.27
CA ALA A 443 12.60 2.21 -0.21
C ALA A 443 11.73 1.96 -1.46
N SER A 444 10.41 1.95 -1.32
CA SER A 444 9.53 1.98 -2.49
C SER A 444 9.89 3.18 -3.38
N GLY A 445 10.06 2.95 -4.68
CA GLY A 445 10.60 3.90 -5.66
C GLY A 445 12.11 3.79 -5.90
N THR A 446 12.83 2.91 -5.21
CA THR A 446 14.28 2.75 -5.42
C THR A 446 14.56 2.06 -6.75
N LEU A 447 15.44 2.65 -7.56
CA LEU A 447 16.03 2.01 -8.73
C LEU A 447 17.19 1.13 -8.31
N LEU A 448 17.14 -0.13 -8.68
CA LEU A 448 18.11 -1.15 -8.37
C LEU A 448 18.77 -1.65 -9.65
N ARG A 449 20.06 -1.92 -9.58
CA ARG A 449 20.80 -2.54 -10.69
C ARG A 449 21.40 -3.86 -10.21
N ASP A 450 21.10 -4.94 -10.93
CA ASP A 450 21.66 -6.25 -10.64
C ASP A 450 23.08 -6.42 -11.23
N ALA A 451 23.75 -7.52 -10.86
CA ALA A 451 25.09 -7.82 -11.34
C ALA A 451 25.16 -8.09 -12.86
N SER A 452 24.04 -8.45 -13.49
CA SER A 452 23.94 -8.61 -14.96
C SER A 452 23.76 -7.28 -15.68
N GLY A 453 23.52 -6.19 -14.95
CA GLY A 453 23.28 -4.85 -15.45
C GLY A 453 21.82 -4.51 -15.69
N LYS A 454 20.86 -5.38 -15.36
CA LYS A 454 19.42 -5.11 -15.48
C LYS A 454 18.94 -4.15 -14.39
N TYR A 455 17.96 -3.34 -14.76
CA TYR A 455 17.34 -2.37 -13.85
C TYR A 455 16.02 -2.90 -13.30
N TYR A 456 15.78 -2.61 -12.03
CA TYR A 456 14.54 -2.93 -11.34
C TYR A 456 14.04 -1.72 -10.57
N LEU A 457 12.72 -1.53 -10.52
CA LEU A 457 12.08 -0.61 -9.60
C LEU A 457 11.59 -1.42 -8.40
N PHE A 458 12.00 -1.06 -7.20
CA PHE A 458 11.41 -1.63 -5.99
C PHE A 458 10.13 -0.88 -5.64
N GLU A 459 8.99 -1.57 -5.61
CA GLU A 459 7.71 -0.99 -5.22
C GLU A 459 6.90 -2.01 -4.43
N LYS A 460 6.34 -1.60 -3.29
CA LYS A 460 5.41 -2.43 -2.49
C LYS A 460 5.92 -3.85 -2.20
N GLY A 461 7.22 -3.99 -1.89
CA GLY A 461 7.83 -5.29 -1.57
C GLY A 461 8.18 -6.18 -2.76
N VAL A 462 7.99 -5.73 -4.01
CA VAL A 462 8.38 -6.47 -5.21
C VAL A 462 9.41 -5.69 -6.04
N ARG A 463 10.28 -6.41 -6.76
CA ARG A 463 11.15 -5.83 -7.79
C ARG A 463 10.44 -5.93 -9.14
N ARG A 464 10.34 -4.82 -9.87
CA ARG A 464 9.69 -4.75 -11.18
C ARG A 464 10.75 -4.48 -12.24
N LEU A 465 10.85 -5.30 -13.28
CA LEU A 465 11.84 -5.12 -14.33
C LEU A 465 11.63 -3.77 -15.06
N ILE A 466 12.71 -3.05 -15.31
CA ILE A 466 12.73 -1.83 -16.14
C ILE A 466 13.60 -2.11 -17.37
N THR A 467 13.04 -1.96 -18.56
CA THR A 467 13.80 -2.05 -19.80
C THR A 467 14.58 -0.76 -20.07
N ASP A 468 15.59 -0.80 -20.93
CA ASP A 468 16.39 0.39 -21.23
C ASP A 468 15.54 1.54 -21.80
N PHE A 469 14.54 1.22 -22.63
CA PHE A 469 13.59 2.22 -23.13
C PHE A 469 12.80 2.88 -21.99
N VAL A 470 12.21 2.09 -21.09
CA VAL A 470 11.41 2.61 -19.98
C VAL A 470 12.28 3.39 -19.00
N LEU A 471 13.52 2.94 -18.77
CA LEU A 471 14.49 3.65 -17.96
C LEU A 471 14.76 5.05 -18.52
N ALA A 472 15.05 5.15 -19.82
CA ALA A 472 15.28 6.42 -20.49
C ALA A 472 14.03 7.31 -20.52
N GLN A 473 12.85 6.71 -20.68
CA GLN A 473 11.58 7.42 -20.78
C GLN A 473 11.09 7.98 -19.44
N ARG A 474 11.16 7.18 -18.37
CA ARG A 474 10.56 7.50 -17.06
C ARG A 474 11.56 8.01 -16.02
N PHE A 475 12.83 7.65 -16.13
CA PHE A 475 13.84 7.92 -15.11
C PHE A 475 15.10 8.60 -15.69
N PRO A 476 14.95 9.69 -16.46
CA PRO A 476 16.10 10.34 -17.08
C PRO A 476 17.06 10.88 -16.01
N GLY A 477 18.32 10.41 -16.04
CA GLY A 477 19.39 10.92 -15.19
C GLY A 477 19.40 10.42 -13.74
N LEU A 478 18.52 9.51 -13.35
CA LEU A 478 18.57 8.89 -12.02
C LEU A 478 19.68 7.82 -11.96
N GLN A 479 20.42 7.80 -10.85
CA GLN A 479 21.38 6.73 -10.57
C GLN A 479 20.68 5.57 -9.85
N ALA A 480 20.90 4.35 -10.34
CA ALA A 480 20.45 3.14 -9.67
C ALA A 480 21.44 2.73 -8.56
N ALA A 481 20.91 2.30 -7.42
CA ALA A 481 21.70 1.66 -6.39
C ALA A 481 22.22 0.31 -6.91
N ALA A 482 23.51 0.06 -6.76
CA ALA A 482 24.07 -1.26 -7.03
C ALA A 482 23.57 -2.22 -5.96
N ALA A 483 22.90 -3.29 -6.37
CA ALA A 483 22.53 -4.36 -5.45
C ALA A 483 23.70 -5.34 -5.32
N GLU A 484 23.97 -5.82 -4.11
CA GLU A 484 24.91 -6.91 -3.89
C GLU A 484 24.47 -8.17 -4.65
N THR A 485 25.40 -8.97 -5.15
CA THR A 485 25.11 -10.18 -5.92
C THR A 485 24.18 -11.12 -5.15
N GLY A 486 23.04 -11.47 -5.74
CA GLY A 486 22.01 -12.34 -5.11
C GLY A 486 21.04 -11.63 -4.15
N SER A 487 21.30 -10.37 -3.76
CA SER A 487 20.42 -9.63 -2.83
C SER A 487 19.01 -9.37 -3.39
N LEU A 488 18.88 -9.26 -4.71
CA LEU A 488 17.60 -9.04 -5.36
C LEU A 488 16.78 -10.33 -5.49
N ASP A 489 17.38 -11.52 -5.41
CA ASP A 489 16.67 -12.78 -5.61
C ASP A 489 15.74 -13.14 -4.45
N ALA A 490 16.00 -12.57 -3.28
CA ALA A 490 15.09 -12.61 -2.14
C ALA A 490 13.84 -11.72 -2.32
N ILE A 491 13.83 -10.81 -3.30
CA ILE A 491 12.70 -9.91 -3.57
C ILE A 491 11.83 -10.52 -4.69
N PRO A 492 10.53 -10.77 -4.45
CA PRO A 492 9.64 -11.31 -5.48
C PRO A 492 9.63 -10.43 -6.74
N LEU A 493 9.68 -11.07 -7.91
CA LEU A 493 9.58 -10.39 -9.20
C LEU A 493 8.11 -10.08 -9.49
N GLY A 494 7.77 -8.79 -9.63
CA GLY A 494 6.47 -8.32 -10.06
C GLY A 494 6.41 -8.03 -11.56
N GLU A 495 5.25 -7.55 -12.01
CA GLU A 495 5.05 -7.13 -13.41
C GLU A 495 6.04 -6.02 -13.79
N PRO A 496 6.61 -6.05 -15.02
CA PRO A 496 7.50 -5.01 -15.51
C PRO A 496 6.90 -3.60 -15.41
N VAL A 497 7.75 -2.58 -15.29
CA VAL A 497 7.30 -1.19 -15.36
C VAL A 497 6.92 -0.89 -16.80
N PRO A 498 5.65 -0.55 -17.09
CA PRO A 498 5.22 -0.31 -18.46
C PRO A 498 5.75 1.05 -18.96
N PRO A 499 5.80 1.29 -20.28
CA PRO A 499 6.01 2.61 -20.84
C PRO A 499 4.95 3.62 -20.39
N ILE A 500 5.19 4.92 -20.60
CA ILE A 500 4.21 5.97 -20.31
C ILE A 500 2.98 5.81 -21.22
N ASP A 501 1.78 5.99 -20.67
CA ASP A 501 0.54 5.96 -21.46
C ASP A 501 0.58 6.98 -22.62
N GLY A 502 0.04 6.60 -23.77
CA GLY A 502 0.15 7.35 -25.03
C GLY A 502 1.39 7.00 -25.86
N THR A 503 2.32 6.19 -25.35
CA THR A 503 3.48 5.75 -26.12
C THR A 503 3.05 4.85 -27.28
N LEU A 504 3.58 5.11 -28.47
CA LEU A 504 3.37 4.29 -29.66
C LEU A 504 4.59 3.40 -29.90
N LEU A 505 4.36 2.09 -30.01
CA LEU A 505 5.41 1.08 -30.11
C LEU A 505 5.22 0.19 -31.33
N LYS A 506 6.32 -0.27 -31.92
CA LYS A 506 6.29 -1.36 -32.92
C LYS A 506 7.52 -2.25 -32.83
N ASP A 507 7.34 -3.49 -33.26
CA ASP A 507 8.44 -4.41 -33.58
C ASP A 507 8.91 -4.14 -35.03
N PRO A 508 10.21 -4.06 -35.33
CA PRO A 508 10.71 -3.90 -36.70
C PRO A 508 10.27 -5.03 -37.65
N ALA A 509 10.03 -6.24 -37.14
CA ALA A 509 9.60 -7.40 -37.92
C ALA A 509 8.07 -7.49 -38.08
N SER A 510 7.30 -6.62 -37.42
CA SER A 510 5.83 -6.63 -37.45
C SER A 510 5.26 -5.36 -38.07
N PRO A 511 4.17 -5.46 -38.86
CA PRO A 511 3.43 -4.29 -39.31
C PRO A 511 2.54 -3.68 -38.21
N LEU A 512 2.35 -4.38 -37.09
CA LEU A 512 1.48 -3.92 -36.01
C LEU A 512 2.13 -2.77 -35.23
N VAL A 513 1.32 -1.74 -34.97
CA VAL A 513 1.63 -0.67 -34.01
C VAL A 513 0.81 -0.95 -32.76
N TYR A 514 1.37 -0.62 -31.60
CA TYR A 514 0.72 -0.71 -30.30
C TYR A 514 0.64 0.67 -29.67
N LEU A 515 -0.48 0.96 -29.01
CA LEU A 515 -0.67 2.10 -28.14
C LEU A 515 -0.60 1.64 -26.69
N VAL A 516 0.18 2.32 -25.85
CA VAL A 516 0.24 2.01 -24.42
C VAL A 516 -0.88 2.76 -23.69
N GLU A 517 -1.77 2.05 -23.01
CA GLU A 517 -2.87 2.60 -22.19
C GLU A 517 -3.04 1.71 -20.94
N GLY A 518 -3.18 2.30 -19.75
CA GLY A 518 -3.40 1.52 -18.52
C GLY A 518 -2.24 0.58 -18.16
N GLY A 519 -1.05 0.81 -18.70
CA GLY A 519 0.11 -0.07 -18.53
C GLY A 519 0.17 -1.29 -19.45
N GLU A 520 -0.80 -1.48 -20.36
CA GLU A 520 -0.81 -2.54 -21.37
C GLU A 520 -0.46 -1.98 -22.75
N ARG A 521 0.08 -2.82 -23.64
CA ARG A 521 0.23 -2.50 -25.06
C ARG A 521 -0.99 -3.02 -25.83
N HIS A 522 -1.74 -2.12 -26.42
CA HIS A 522 -2.96 -2.41 -27.19
C HIS A 522 -2.66 -2.34 -28.68
N PRO A 523 -2.86 -3.41 -29.48
CA PRO A 523 -2.77 -3.30 -30.93
C PRO A 523 -3.69 -2.19 -31.44
N ILE A 524 -3.17 -1.28 -32.26
CA ILE A 524 -3.95 -0.15 -32.78
C ILE A 524 -4.18 -0.31 -34.29
N SER A 525 -5.45 -0.39 -34.67
CA SER A 525 -5.84 -0.38 -36.09
C SER A 525 -5.55 0.98 -36.71
N TYR A 526 -5.36 1.04 -38.04
CA TYR A 526 -5.14 2.30 -38.74
C TYR A 526 -6.28 3.31 -38.53
N LEU A 527 -7.53 2.84 -38.49
CA LEU A 527 -8.69 3.68 -38.22
C LEU A 527 -8.65 4.25 -36.79
N ALA A 528 -8.32 3.41 -35.80
CA ALA A 528 -8.16 3.84 -34.41
C ALA A 528 -7.01 4.85 -34.26
N PHE A 529 -5.91 4.66 -35.01
CA PHE A 529 -4.75 5.54 -35.04
C PHE A 529 -5.11 6.95 -35.56
N VAL A 530 -5.76 7.03 -36.71
CA VAL A 530 -6.21 8.30 -37.29
C VAL A 530 -7.29 8.95 -36.42
N SER A 531 -8.19 8.15 -35.83
CA SER A 531 -9.26 8.66 -34.96
C SER A 531 -8.76 9.41 -33.74
N ARG A 532 -7.60 9.00 -33.22
CA ARG A 532 -6.92 9.62 -32.09
C ARG A 532 -5.95 10.74 -32.50
N SER A 533 -5.90 11.10 -33.78
CA SER A 533 -4.95 12.10 -34.32
C SER A 533 -3.47 11.76 -34.02
N LEU A 534 -3.14 10.47 -33.96
CA LEU A 534 -1.78 10.00 -33.72
C LEU A 534 -0.94 10.12 -35.00
N ARG A 535 0.38 10.20 -34.85
CA ARG A 535 1.30 10.45 -35.98
C ARG A 535 2.36 9.37 -36.06
N PHE A 536 2.60 8.85 -37.26
CA PHE A 536 3.62 7.82 -37.50
C PHE A 536 5.05 8.19 -37.04
N PRO A 537 5.49 9.47 -37.14
CA PRO A 537 6.79 9.88 -36.59
C PRO A 537 6.94 9.69 -35.08
N ASP A 538 5.83 9.58 -34.33
CA ASP A 538 5.83 9.36 -32.89
C ASP A 538 5.93 7.86 -32.54
N VAL A 539 5.92 6.96 -33.53
CA VAL A 539 6.02 5.51 -33.33
C VAL A 539 7.46 5.11 -33.06
N ILE A 540 7.70 4.54 -31.88
CA ILE A 540 9.00 4.09 -31.42
C ILE A 540 9.17 2.61 -31.78
N THR A 541 10.32 2.28 -32.36
CA THR A 541 10.64 0.90 -32.75
C THR A 541 11.49 0.25 -31.66
N LEU A 542 11.00 -0.86 -31.10
CA LEU A 542 11.69 -1.64 -30.06
C LEU A 542 11.97 -3.06 -30.57
N SER A 543 12.94 -3.76 -29.95
CA SER A 543 13.16 -5.17 -30.26
C SER A 543 11.94 -6.01 -29.87
N GLY A 544 11.67 -7.11 -30.58
CA GLY A 544 10.56 -8.01 -30.24
C GLY A 544 10.67 -8.61 -28.83
N VAL A 545 11.91 -8.79 -28.33
CA VAL A 545 12.18 -9.24 -26.95
C VAL A 545 11.72 -8.21 -25.94
N GLU A 546 12.08 -6.93 -26.14
CA GLU A 546 11.69 -5.84 -25.24
C GLU A 546 10.18 -5.57 -25.30
N LEU A 547 9.62 -5.48 -26.50
CA LEU A 547 8.18 -5.30 -26.69
C LEU A 547 7.37 -6.44 -26.05
N GLY A 548 7.90 -7.66 -26.10
CA GLY A 548 7.31 -8.85 -25.49
C GLY A 548 7.28 -8.84 -23.96
N THR A 549 8.00 -7.93 -23.30
CA THR A 549 7.96 -7.80 -21.83
C THR A 549 6.70 -7.10 -21.33
N TYR A 550 6.02 -6.30 -22.16
CA TYR A 550 4.83 -5.56 -21.76
C TYR A 550 3.56 -6.38 -22.03
N GLN A 551 2.62 -6.34 -21.07
CA GLN A 551 1.35 -7.06 -21.14
C GLN A 551 0.56 -6.64 -22.37
N LEU A 552 0.04 -7.64 -23.11
CA LEU A 552 -0.78 -7.43 -24.29
C LEU A 552 -2.23 -7.22 -23.87
N GLY A 553 -2.75 -6.02 -24.13
CA GLY A 553 -4.15 -5.70 -23.93
C GLY A 553 -5.01 -6.00 -25.15
N ALA A 554 -6.32 -5.75 -25.03
CA ALA A 554 -7.25 -5.80 -26.15
C ALA A 554 -6.94 -4.75 -27.23
N ASP A 555 -7.54 -4.86 -28.42
CA ASP A 555 -7.34 -3.84 -29.46
C ASP A 555 -7.80 -2.45 -29.02
N ALA A 556 -7.01 -1.42 -29.34
CA ALA A 556 -7.34 -0.04 -29.02
C ALA A 556 -8.63 0.39 -29.75
N ALA A 557 -9.63 0.83 -28.98
CA ALA A 557 -10.96 1.16 -29.50
C ALA A 557 -10.92 2.28 -30.56
N VAL A 558 -11.81 2.28 -31.56
CA VAL A 558 -11.95 3.41 -32.49
C VAL A 558 -12.82 4.49 -31.81
N ILE A 559 -12.44 5.76 -31.93
CA ILE A 559 -13.25 6.86 -31.37
C ILE A 559 -14.49 7.09 -32.24
N ASP A 560 -15.65 7.29 -31.59
CA ASP A 560 -16.91 7.64 -32.26
C ASP A 560 -16.82 8.97 -33.01
N GLY A 561 -17.51 9.04 -34.14
CA GLY A 561 -17.62 10.23 -34.98
C GLY A 561 -16.55 10.35 -36.07
N VAL A 562 -15.67 9.35 -36.22
CA VAL A 562 -14.67 9.34 -37.28
C VAL A 562 -15.28 9.06 -38.63
N LEU A 563 -14.88 9.89 -39.61
CA LEU A 563 -15.27 9.75 -41.00
C LEU A 563 -14.28 8.87 -41.73
N MET A 564 -14.80 7.98 -42.57
CA MET A 564 -13.99 7.04 -43.33
C MET A 564 -14.56 6.78 -44.72
N LYS A 565 -13.68 6.53 -45.69
CA LYS A 565 -14.03 6.13 -47.05
C LYS A 565 -12.98 5.18 -47.63
N THR A 566 -13.30 4.53 -48.75
CA THR A 566 -12.29 3.87 -49.58
C THR A 566 -11.74 4.82 -50.65
N ALA A 567 -10.58 4.50 -51.21
CA ALA A 567 -9.97 5.32 -52.25
C ALA A 567 -10.85 5.43 -53.51
N ASP A 568 -11.53 4.33 -53.87
CA ASP A 568 -12.28 4.20 -55.13
C ASP A 568 -13.77 4.53 -55.03
N SER A 569 -14.25 4.94 -53.84
CA SER A 569 -15.66 5.23 -53.60
C SER A 569 -15.87 6.65 -53.05
N PRO A 570 -16.86 7.40 -53.57
CA PRO A 570 -17.24 8.69 -52.97
C PRO A 570 -18.07 8.51 -51.69
N ALA A 571 -18.49 7.28 -51.36
CA ALA A 571 -19.29 7.01 -50.16
C ALA A 571 -18.49 7.27 -48.88
N VAL A 572 -19.02 8.14 -48.02
CA VAL A 572 -18.43 8.46 -46.72
C VAL A 572 -19.23 7.78 -45.63
N PHE A 573 -18.55 7.07 -44.75
CA PHE A 573 -19.13 6.42 -43.58
C PHE A 573 -18.68 7.15 -42.32
N ILE A 574 -19.49 7.07 -41.27
CA ILE A 574 -19.15 7.48 -39.91
C ILE A 574 -19.08 6.23 -39.02
N TYR A 575 -18.06 6.15 -38.17
CA TYR A 575 -17.99 5.14 -37.12
C TYR A 575 -18.72 5.66 -35.88
N GLN A 576 -19.71 4.91 -35.38
CA GLN A 576 -20.46 5.30 -34.19
C GLN A 576 -21.00 4.07 -33.46
N GLN A 577 -20.87 4.06 -32.13
CA GLN A 577 -21.42 3.02 -31.25
C GLN A 577 -21.06 1.60 -31.70
N GLY A 578 -19.80 1.41 -32.12
CA GLY A 578 -19.28 0.08 -32.49
C GLY A 578 -19.47 -0.32 -33.96
N GLY A 579 -20.13 0.50 -34.80
CA GLY A 579 -20.38 0.15 -36.20
C GLY A 579 -20.25 1.31 -37.19
N ARG A 580 -20.27 0.98 -38.49
CA ARG A 580 -20.27 1.96 -39.58
C ARG A 580 -21.69 2.31 -40.00
N GLN A 581 -21.90 3.58 -40.32
CA GLN A 581 -23.12 4.08 -40.96
C GLN A 581 -22.76 4.95 -42.16
N LEU A 582 -23.46 4.79 -43.28
CA LEU A 582 -23.30 5.60 -44.47
C LEU A 582 -23.89 7.01 -44.23
N LEU A 583 -23.16 8.04 -44.62
CA LEU A 583 -23.65 9.41 -44.62
C LEU A 583 -24.24 9.73 -45.99
N SER A 584 -25.52 10.09 -46.04
CA SER A 584 -26.07 10.71 -47.23
C SER A 584 -25.50 12.11 -47.41
N TYR A 585 -25.51 12.62 -48.64
CA TYR A 585 -25.04 13.99 -48.91
C TYR A 585 -25.81 15.01 -48.06
N PHE A 586 -27.13 14.85 -47.92
CA PHE A 586 -27.96 15.71 -47.08
C PHE A 586 -27.47 15.73 -45.63
N VAL A 587 -27.28 14.56 -45.00
CA VAL A 587 -26.82 14.45 -43.60
C VAL A 587 -25.38 14.97 -43.44
N PHE A 588 -24.51 14.70 -44.41
CA PHE A 588 -23.13 15.20 -44.43
C PHE A 588 -23.07 16.73 -44.39
N ILE A 589 -23.92 17.41 -45.17
CA ILE A 589 -24.03 18.87 -45.18
C ILE A 589 -24.71 19.38 -43.91
N GLN A 590 -25.85 18.79 -43.53
CA GLN A 590 -26.66 19.23 -42.39
C GLN A 590 -25.85 19.25 -41.09
N ARG A 591 -24.97 18.27 -40.90
CA ARG A 591 -24.14 18.14 -39.70
C ARG A 591 -22.81 18.89 -39.78
N GLY A 592 -22.59 19.70 -40.82
CA GLY A 592 -21.39 20.54 -40.95
C GLY A 592 -20.08 19.75 -41.10
N LEU A 593 -20.13 18.56 -41.71
CA LEU A 593 -18.98 17.64 -41.73
C LEU A 593 -17.97 17.90 -42.87
N ARG A 594 -18.15 18.97 -43.66
CA ARG A 594 -17.32 19.29 -44.84
C ARG A 594 -15.84 19.43 -44.53
N ASP A 595 -15.50 20.05 -43.41
CA ASP A 595 -14.13 20.39 -43.05
C ASP A 595 -13.50 19.35 -42.12
N ARG A 596 -14.22 18.25 -41.82
CA ARG A 596 -13.74 17.18 -40.96
C ARG A 596 -12.81 16.25 -41.75
N PRO A 597 -11.69 15.81 -41.17
CA PRO A 597 -10.80 14.86 -41.84
C PRO A 597 -11.53 13.53 -42.10
N ILE A 598 -11.34 12.97 -43.31
CA ILE A 598 -11.91 11.68 -43.71
C ILE A 598 -10.76 10.69 -43.88
N ALA A 599 -10.75 9.64 -43.06
CA ALA A 599 -9.77 8.56 -43.15
C ALA A 599 -9.99 7.75 -44.44
N VAL A 600 -8.96 7.61 -45.26
CA VAL A 600 -9.00 6.73 -46.43
C VAL A 600 -8.47 5.36 -45.99
N ILE A 601 -9.33 4.34 -45.98
CA ILE A 601 -9.00 2.98 -45.55
C ILE A 601 -9.22 1.96 -46.67
N PRO A 602 -8.49 0.84 -46.68
CA PRO A 602 -8.74 -0.28 -47.59
C PRO A 602 -10.17 -0.83 -47.50
N PHE A 603 -10.69 -1.38 -48.61
CA PHE A 603 -12.07 -1.88 -48.66
C PHE A 603 -12.31 -3.05 -47.70
N ASP A 604 -11.35 -3.96 -47.58
CA ASP A 604 -11.40 -5.08 -46.63
C ASP A 604 -11.51 -4.58 -45.18
N GLN A 605 -10.73 -3.58 -44.78
CA GLN A 605 -10.84 -2.95 -43.47
C GLN A 605 -12.19 -2.28 -43.24
N LEU A 606 -12.70 -1.54 -44.23
CA LEU A 606 -14.03 -0.95 -44.13
C LEU A 606 -15.09 -2.06 -44.00
N SER A 607 -14.97 -3.16 -44.74
CA SER A 607 -15.91 -4.29 -44.76
C SER A 607 -15.94 -5.10 -43.46
N ALA A 608 -14.83 -5.14 -42.73
CA ALA A 608 -14.73 -5.80 -41.43
C ALA A 608 -15.52 -5.06 -40.32
N ILE A 609 -15.79 -3.76 -40.50
CA ILE A 609 -16.60 -2.99 -39.56
C ILE A 609 -18.08 -3.32 -39.80
N SER A 610 -18.73 -3.91 -38.79
CA SER A 610 -20.16 -4.21 -38.85
C SER A 610 -20.99 -2.93 -39.05
N VAL A 611 -22.14 -3.07 -39.71
CA VAL A 611 -23.13 -1.99 -39.76
C VAL A 611 -23.61 -1.71 -38.34
N ALA A 612 -23.75 -0.45 -37.97
CA ALA A 612 -24.20 -0.08 -36.64
C ALA A 612 -25.62 -0.62 -36.36
N ALA A 613 -25.91 -0.97 -35.10
CA ALA A 613 -27.21 -1.52 -34.70
C ALA A 613 -28.39 -0.57 -35.02
N GLN A 614 -28.10 0.73 -35.10
CA GLN A 614 -29.02 1.83 -35.40
C GLN A 614 -29.33 1.94 -36.91
N GLY A 615 -28.76 1.06 -37.73
CA GLY A 615 -29.07 0.93 -39.15
C GLY A 615 -27.95 1.42 -40.08
N PHE A 616 -28.16 1.19 -41.38
CA PHE A 616 -27.13 1.45 -42.39
C PHE A 616 -26.88 2.92 -42.68
N LEU A 617 -27.91 3.77 -42.74
CA LEU A 617 -27.75 5.21 -42.91
C LEU A 617 -27.65 5.90 -41.56
N TYR A 618 -26.75 6.88 -41.46
CA TYR A 618 -26.70 7.79 -40.34
C TYR A 618 -27.89 8.76 -40.40
N PRO A 619 -28.69 8.90 -39.32
CA PRO A 619 -29.91 9.68 -39.39
C PRO A 619 -29.64 11.19 -39.47
N PRO A 620 -30.56 11.97 -40.07
CA PRO A 620 -30.56 13.42 -39.94
C PRO A 620 -30.60 13.87 -38.49
N VAL A 621 -30.36 15.15 -38.25
CA VAL A 621 -30.48 15.75 -36.90
C VAL A 621 -31.93 15.64 -36.42
N ASP A 622 -32.13 15.33 -35.13
CA ASP A 622 -33.47 15.30 -34.55
C ASP A 622 -34.20 16.65 -34.75
N GLY A 623 -35.50 16.59 -35.02
CA GLY A 623 -36.32 17.73 -35.43
C GLY A 623 -36.32 17.98 -36.95
N THR A 624 -35.52 17.26 -37.73
CA THR A 624 -35.56 17.38 -39.20
C THR A 624 -36.89 16.90 -39.74
N LEU A 625 -37.59 17.79 -40.44
CA LEU A 625 -38.76 17.44 -41.25
C LEU A 625 -38.30 17.03 -42.65
N LEU A 626 -38.75 15.87 -43.11
CA LEU A 626 -38.42 15.35 -44.42
C LEU A 626 -39.58 14.60 -45.07
N ARG A 627 -39.57 14.53 -46.38
CA ARG A 627 -40.44 13.64 -47.17
C ARG A 627 -39.67 13.11 -48.38
N GLY A 628 -40.17 12.02 -48.94
CA GLY A 628 -39.67 11.54 -50.21
C GLY A 628 -40.15 12.39 -51.39
N ASP A 629 -39.43 12.34 -52.50
CA ASP A 629 -39.82 12.95 -53.77
C ASP A 629 -41.05 12.27 -54.41
N ALA A 630 -41.26 10.98 -54.14
CA ALA A 630 -42.39 10.18 -54.64
C ALA A 630 -43.49 9.86 -53.60
N ASP A 631 -43.25 10.12 -52.30
CA ASP A 631 -44.19 9.87 -51.20
C ASP A 631 -44.59 11.20 -50.52
N PRO A 632 -45.89 11.56 -50.47
CA PRO A 632 -46.33 12.79 -49.83
C PRO A 632 -46.26 12.75 -48.30
N THR A 633 -46.02 11.59 -47.70
CA THR A 633 -45.94 11.43 -46.24
C THR A 633 -44.79 12.26 -45.67
N VAL A 634 -45.11 13.13 -44.69
CA VAL A 634 -44.10 13.91 -43.96
C VAL A 634 -43.64 13.11 -42.75
N TYR A 635 -42.33 13.06 -42.55
CA TYR A 635 -41.69 12.45 -41.41
C TYR A 635 -40.95 13.50 -40.60
N ILE A 636 -40.93 13.33 -39.27
CA ILE A 636 -39.99 14.02 -38.39
C ILE A 636 -38.95 13.01 -37.89
N ILE A 637 -37.69 13.45 -37.76
CA ILE A 637 -36.65 12.64 -37.14
C ILE A 637 -36.66 12.90 -35.64
N GLN A 638 -36.80 11.84 -34.84
CA GLN A 638 -36.73 11.91 -33.38
C GLN A 638 -36.03 10.66 -32.85
N ASN A 639 -35.07 10.83 -31.95
CA ASN A 639 -34.22 9.75 -31.44
C ASN A 639 -33.60 8.93 -32.57
N GLY A 640 -33.23 9.58 -33.68
CA GLY A 640 -32.60 8.94 -34.83
C GLY A 640 -33.52 8.09 -35.73
N VAL A 641 -34.84 8.05 -35.48
CA VAL A 641 -35.80 7.33 -36.34
C VAL A 641 -36.75 8.28 -37.05
N ARG A 642 -37.22 7.91 -38.25
CA ARG A 642 -38.26 8.65 -38.97
C ARG A 642 -39.64 8.26 -38.45
N GLN A 643 -40.40 9.25 -37.99
CA GLN A 643 -41.76 9.06 -37.52
C GLN A 643 -42.73 9.75 -38.47
N ALA A 644 -43.65 8.97 -39.06
CA ALA A 644 -44.66 9.51 -39.96
C ALA A 644 -45.61 10.44 -39.19
N MET A 645 -45.97 11.57 -39.80
CA MET A 645 -46.81 12.59 -39.18
C MET A 645 -48.07 12.81 -40.01
N ASN A 646 -49.23 12.79 -39.35
CA ASN A 646 -50.49 13.16 -39.99
C ASN A 646 -50.63 14.70 -40.07
N LEU A 647 -51.57 15.18 -40.90
CA LEU A 647 -51.76 16.61 -41.11
C LEU A 647 -52.13 17.40 -39.83
N PRO A 648 -53.02 16.91 -38.94
CA PRO A 648 -53.28 17.57 -37.66
C PRO A 648 -52.02 17.73 -36.79
N ALA A 649 -51.25 16.66 -36.60
CA ALA A 649 -50.02 16.67 -35.80
C ALA A 649 -48.96 17.63 -36.36
N PHE A 650 -48.89 17.77 -37.69
CA PHE A 650 -48.02 18.71 -38.38
C PHE A 650 -48.43 20.17 -38.14
N GLN A 651 -49.72 20.46 -38.25
CA GLN A 651 -50.26 21.80 -38.05
C GLN A 651 -50.23 22.25 -36.57
N ASN A 652 -50.58 21.35 -35.64
CA ASN A 652 -50.58 21.62 -34.20
C ASN A 652 -49.19 21.97 -33.66
N ARG A 653 -48.14 21.43 -34.27
CA ARG A 653 -46.74 21.75 -33.94
C ARG A 653 -46.20 22.99 -34.64
N GLY A 654 -47.04 23.68 -35.42
CA GLY A 654 -46.67 24.93 -36.10
C GLY A 654 -45.69 24.73 -37.27
N TYR A 655 -45.58 23.52 -37.81
CA TYR A 655 -44.66 23.26 -38.92
C TYR A 655 -45.19 23.80 -40.25
N SER A 656 -44.27 24.18 -41.14
CA SER A 656 -44.57 24.69 -42.47
C SER A 656 -44.04 23.74 -43.54
N PHE A 657 -44.77 23.53 -44.63
CA PHE A 657 -44.30 22.71 -45.75
C PHE A 657 -43.01 23.25 -46.38
N GLN A 658 -42.71 24.54 -46.23
CA GLN A 658 -41.44 25.14 -46.67
C GLN A 658 -40.22 24.64 -45.86
N SER A 659 -40.45 24.14 -44.64
CA SER A 659 -39.41 23.59 -43.77
C SER A 659 -39.18 22.08 -43.97
N VAL A 660 -39.97 21.43 -44.84
CA VAL A 660 -39.86 20.00 -45.13
C VAL A 660 -38.80 19.78 -46.22
N ASN A 661 -37.75 19.05 -45.88
CA ASN A 661 -36.70 18.67 -46.82
C ASN A 661 -37.20 17.57 -47.75
N VAL A 662 -37.07 17.75 -49.06
CA VAL A 662 -37.43 16.73 -50.06
C VAL A 662 -36.19 15.94 -50.43
N LEU A 663 -36.21 14.64 -50.15
CA LEU A 663 -35.09 13.73 -50.39
C LEU A 663 -35.53 12.59 -51.34
N PRO A 664 -34.60 11.89 -52.02
CA PRO A 664 -34.95 10.72 -52.81
C PRO A 664 -35.69 9.67 -51.97
N GLN A 665 -36.77 9.09 -52.50
CA GLN A 665 -37.57 8.09 -51.76
C GLN A 665 -36.71 6.92 -51.24
N SER A 666 -35.68 6.51 -52.00
CA SER A 666 -34.75 5.45 -51.61
C SER A 666 -33.89 5.78 -50.38
N GLU A 667 -33.57 7.05 -50.16
CA GLU A 667 -32.87 7.52 -48.96
C GLU A 667 -33.82 7.52 -47.77
N VAL A 668 -34.98 8.14 -47.93
CA VAL A 668 -36.01 8.23 -46.88
C VAL A 668 -36.44 6.85 -46.42
N SER A 669 -36.60 5.89 -47.34
CA SER A 669 -37.03 4.52 -47.01
C SER A 669 -36.00 3.72 -46.20
N THR A 670 -34.73 4.11 -46.26
CA THR A 670 -33.63 3.41 -45.58
C THR A 670 -33.47 3.83 -44.11
N TYR A 671 -33.98 5.01 -43.71
CA TYR A 671 -34.01 5.40 -42.29
C TYR A 671 -34.96 4.50 -41.50
N GLN A 672 -34.53 4.12 -40.28
CA GLN A 672 -35.32 3.31 -39.37
C GLN A 672 -36.68 3.97 -39.09
N ILE A 673 -37.75 3.18 -39.17
CA ILE A 673 -39.12 3.67 -38.94
C ILE A 673 -39.44 3.61 -37.46
N GLY A 674 -39.89 4.74 -36.91
CA GLY A 674 -40.41 4.85 -35.55
C GLY A 674 -41.94 4.82 -35.53
N THR A 675 -42.50 4.93 -34.33
CA THR A 675 -43.95 5.02 -34.15
C THR A 675 -44.50 6.31 -34.79
N PRO A 676 -45.60 6.25 -35.57
CA PRO A 676 -46.23 7.43 -36.12
C PRO A 676 -46.70 8.42 -35.06
N ILE A 677 -46.61 9.72 -35.35
CA ILE A 677 -47.13 10.80 -34.52
C ILE A 677 -48.52 11.16 -35.04
N VAL A 678 -49.53 10.90 -34.20
CA VAL A 678 -50.94 11.08 -34.54
C VAL A 678 -51.62 12.26 -33.85
N GLU A 679 -51.01 12.84 -32.81
CA GLU A 679 -51.50 13.99 -32.04
C GLU A 679 -50.53 15.17 -32.08
#